data_AF-A0A7D5NYD3-F1
#
_entry.id   AF-A0A7D5NYD3-F1
#
_cell.length_a   1.000
_cell.length_b   1.000
_cell.length_c   1.000
_cell.angle_alpha   90.00
_cell.angle_beta   90.00
_cell.angle_gamma   90.00
#
_symmetry.space_group_name_H-M   'P 1'
#
loop_
_entity.id
_entity.type
_entity.pdbx_description
1 polymer ?
#
loop_
_entity_poly.entity_id
_entity_poly.type
_entity_poly.pdbx_seq_one_letter_code
_entity_poly.pdbx_strand_id
1 'polypeptide(L)'
;MGTNRKSADARGQTGIIGMVILIGLVLVGAMLVLYGGSTVIESLQQDRADTSARVVMEGADSKLATLTNSEYSARERFSLGELERNRARLVRDGFLNVTVNENATCATNIPLSSIRYENADDETVAYEAGGVWVGGDEGSAMQTAPDFQFRNGSLDIAVTNMTGEVSNANNRAFYNATTSQRESVRRSQQVITGTCARPNNVTVEVRSDFYEAWGQYLAAELGTEPETFDSNRTVRVTLTQDRLPRRVDDSRNHVINMSGAPYMDDVEIDGNTVRVTKNTSNQYSVYVEALSKNRVDIGQIRRIEDAQNVTGPPLDVVFVVDESGSMLSTTSDGVRKIQAAQDAIKQFTGQLNASKDRVGLVGYSQPGAGPSYTDGSDAAWPYLTHGRYLTPPSDAFNSTVDTTGPANSYVSTYGSAGVDVANVLQHLKSNQTRESIVVFLSDGEFNGHTMDGIDSGDPNEAAEQRASTSAQQDAAVYTVGFGQSTGDFNESVLQEIATTTGGEYYYASDKDDLSEVFVNIATRISSTKQIARLPTSTSLQTGAGGAYAPQIAGDTDRVAVNVTDGTRYLNINDPTSPTLFSHAFAVTDNETVSFNASTYNCAEWRGTGITRSHNGSTYQVTRCSNMTTRDDAVGAGNASVFLDGKNMTTFFERDDPAWWQESVRDAIDSRSDVRLNTTSNITHMKSNQALVVLEYPDGTNSTNRLVLLYQVGLAESEATPEGIVNVRVNDVRVAG
;
A
#
# COMPACT_ATOMS: atom_id res chain seq x y z
N MET A 1 89.72 -67.12 -15.88
CA MET A 1 89.71 -66.75 -17.32
C MET A 1 90.26 -65.34 -17.40
N GLY A 2 91.58 -65.16 -17.66
CA GLY A 2 92.18 -64.89 -18.99
C GLY A 2 92.22 -63.36 -19.21
N THR A 3 93.28 -62.63 -19.57
CA THR A 3 94.64 -62.90 -20.12
C THR A 3 95.49 -61.60 -20.04
N ASN A 4 96.83 -61.73 -19.86
CA ASN A 4 98.00 -60.91 -20.29
C ASN A 4 98.03 -59.35 -20.13
N ARG A 5 98.96 -58.78 -19.30
CA ARG A 5 100.36 -58.28 -19.54
C ARG A 5 100.43 -57.02 -20.46
N LYS A 6 101.18 -55.93 -20.19
CA LYS A 6 102.53 -55.76 -19.57
C LYS A 6 102.95 -54.26 -19.43
N SER A 7 104.02 -54.01 -18.65
CA SER A 7 105.05 -52.92 -18.74
C SER A 7 104.77 -51.57 -18.03
N ALA A 8 105.68 -50.84 -17.38
CA ALA A 8 107.09 -50.95 -16.95
C ALA A 8 107.33 -49.86 -15.87
N ASP A 9 108.40 -49.97 -15.08
CA ASP A 9 108.69 -49.09 -13.93
C ASP A 9 109.99 -48.28 -14.10
N ALA A 10 110.08 -47.21 -13.30
CA ALA A 10 110.75 -45.92 -13.53
C ALA A 10 112.12 -45.71 -12.86
N ARG A 11 112.68 -44.48 -13.06
CA ARG A 11 113.17 -43.47 -12.06
C ARG A 11 114.26 -42.55 -12.68
N GLY A 12 114.41 -41.24 -12.45
CA GLY A 12 113.72 -40.19 -11.66
C GLY A 12 114.67 -39.01 -11.36
N GLN A 13 114.24 -37.74 -11.52
CA GLN A 13 114.73 -36.53 -10.80
C GLN A 13 113.81 -35.31 -11.08
N THR A 14 113.04 -34.82 -10.09
CA THR A 14 112.32 -33.53 -10.12
C THR A 14 111.93 -33.11 -8.70
N GLY A 15 112.60 -32.09 -8.14
CA GLY A 15 112.36 -31.64 -6.76
C GLY A 15 112.16 -30.13 -6.55
N ILE A 16 112.65 -29.25 -7.44
CA ILE A 16 112.70 -27.80 -7.14
C ILE A 16 111.84 -26.95 -8.09
N ILE A 17 111.58 -27.38 -9.33
CA ILE A 17 110.74 -26.62 -10.28
C ILE A 17 109.25 -26.72 -9.94
N GLY A 18 108.80 -27.82 -9.33
CA GLY A 18 107.39 -28.00 -8.95
C GLY A 18 106.90 -27.00 -7.89
N MET A 19 107.76 -26.60 -6.96
CA MET A 19 107.36 -25.75 -5.83
C MET A 19 107.17 -24.28 -6.23
N VAL A 20 108.02 -23.74 -7.12
CA VAL A 20 107.90 -22.36 -7.60
C VAL A 20 106.67 -22.17 -8.49
N ILE A 21 106.37 -23.15 -9.34
CA ILE A 21 105.17 -23.13 -10.18
C ILE A 21 103.91 -23.26 -9.32
N LEU A 22 103.93 -24.12 -8.29
CA LEU A 22 102.79 -24.25 -7.38
C LEU A 22 102.51 -22.95 -6.60
N ILE A 23 103.52 -22.28 -6.06
CA ILE A 23 103.31 -21.03 -5.32
C ILE A 23 102.85 -19.90 -6.27
N GLY A 24 103.42 -19.81 -7.48
CA GLY A 24 102.99 -18.84 -8.49
C GLY A 24 101.55 -19.04 -8.96
N LEU A 25 101.14 -20.29 -9.18
CA LEU A 25 99.79 -20.64 -9.66
C LEU A 25 98.75 -20.50 -8.54
N VAL A 26 99.13 -20.76 -7.29
CA VAL A 26 98.28 -20.50 -6.11
C VAL A 26 98.08 -19.00 -5.90
N LEU A 27 99.11 -18.17 -6.07
CA LEU A 27 98.98 -16.71 -5.92
C LEU A 27 98.19 -16.05 -7.07
N VAL A 28 98.40 -16.49 -8.31
CA VAL A 28 97.63 -16.01 -9.47
C VAL A 28 96.17 -16.51 -9.40
N GLY A 29 95.96 -17.75 -8.98
CA GLY A 29 94.62 -18.30 -8.73
C GLY A 29 93.88 -17.55 -7.62
N ALA A 30 94.56 -17.21 -6.51
CA ALA A 30 93.99 -16.44 -5.42
C ALA A 30 93.66 -14.99 -5.83
N MET A 31 94.49 -14.32 -6.65
CA MET A 31 94.21 -12.98 -7.17
C MET A 31 93.06 -12.96 -8.18
N LEU A 32 92.93 -13.98 -9.04
CA LEU A 32 91.81 -14.10 -9.98
C LEU A 32 90.47 -14.36 -9.27
N VAL A 33 90.47 -15.17 -8.21
CA VAL A 33 89.28 -15.40 -7.37
C VAL A 33 88.89 -14.13 -6.60
N LEU A 34 89.86 -13.33 -6.17
CA LEU A 34 89.59 -12.04 -5.49
C LEU A 34 89.04 -10.96 -6.44
N TYR A 35 89.47 -10.93 -7.71
CA TYR A 35 89.04 -9.91 -8.68
C TYR A 35 87.76 -10.29 -9.43
N GLY A 36 87.51 -11.59 -9.66
CA GLY A 36 86.28 -12.11 -10.28
C GLY A 36 85.18 -12.49 -9.28
N GLY A 37 85.50 -12.56 -7.97
CA GLY A 37 84.55 -12.91 -6.93
C GLY A 37 83.62 -11.76 -6.51
N SER A 38 84.00 -10.50 -6.68
CA SER A 38 83.21 -9.36 -6.19
C SER A 38 81.91 -9.14 -6.96
N THR A 39 81.92 -9.23 -8.29
CA THR A 39 80.72 -8.99 -9.11
C THR A 39 79.70 -10.15 -9.08
N VAL A 40 80.18 -11.37 -8.82
CA VAL A 40 79.32 -12.56 -8.64
C VAL A 40 78.76 -12.62 -7.21
N ILE A 41 79.50 -12.11 -6.22
CA ILE A 41 79.00 -11.99 -4.84
C ILE A 41 77.95 -10.87 -4.73
N GLU A 42 78.11 -9.76 -5.45
CA GLU A 42 77.11 -8.66 -5.49
C GLU A 42 75.79 -9.11 -6.11
N SER A 43 75.80 -9.77 -7.27
CA SER A 43 74.59 -10.33 -7.89
C SER A 43 73.92 -11.40 -7.03
N LEU A 44 74.69 -12.28 -6.37
CA LEU A 44 74.14 -13.28 -5.44
C LEU A 44 73.66 -12.69 -4.10
N GLN A 45 74.16 -11.52 -3.69
CA GLN A 45 73.67 -10.80 -2.51
C GLN A 45 72.36 -10.07 -2.82
N GLN A 46 72.22 -9.55 -4.05
CA GLN A 46 71.01 -8.87 -4.52
C GLN A 46 69.84 -9.84 -4.70
N ASP A 47 70.04 -10.96 -5.41
CA ASP A 47 69.03 -12.02 -5.54
C ASP A 47 68.49 -12.51 -4.18
N ARG A 48 69.36 -12.56 -3.17
CA ARG A 48 68.98 -12.92 -1.79
C ARG A 48 68.20 -11.81 -1.10
N ALA A 49 68.56 -10.55 -1.31
CA ALA A 49 67.85 -9.41 -0.73
C ALA A 49 66.42 -9.30 -1.29
N ASP A 50 66.25 -9.48 -2.60
CA ASP A 50 64.93 -9.39 -3.24
C ASP A 50 64.02 -10.56 -2.87
N THR A 51 64.58 -11.78 -2.81
CA THR A 51 63.85 -12.95 -2.29
C THR A 51 63.44 -12.75 -0.83
N SER A 52 64.31 -12.13 -0.02
CA SER A 52 64.01 -11.82 1.38
C SER A 52 62.92 -10.75 1.52
N ALA A 53 62.96 -9.71 0.68
CA ALA A 53 61.95 -8.64 0.67
C ALA A 53 60.54 -9.17 0.34
N ARG A 54 60.43 -10.12 -0.61
CA ARG A 54 59.16 -10.79 -0.95
C ARG A 54 58.58 -11.54 0.25
N VAL A 55 59.37 -12.41 0.88
CA VAL A 55 58.93 -13.21 2.05
C VAL A 55 58.54 -12.31 3.23
N VAL A 56 59.27 -11.22 3.45
CA VAL A 56 58.94 -10.24 4.48
C VAL A 56 57.60 -9.57 4.20
N MET A 57 57.35 -9.15 2.96
CA MET A 57 56.09 -8.49 2.58
C MET A 57 54.90 -9.46 2.64
N GLU A 58 55.08 -10.73 2.28
CA GLU A 58 54.07 -11.79 2.49
C GLU A 58 53.75 -11.97 4.00
N GLY A 59 54.76 -11.88 4.86
CA GLY A 59 54.56 -11.88 6.30
C GLY A 59 53.79 -10.65 6.81
N ALA A 60 54.06 -9.48 6.25
CA ALA A 60 53.33 -8.25 6.56
C ALA A 60 51.87 -8.31 6.08
N ASP A 61 51.64 -8.83 4.87
CA ASP A 61 50.31 -9.12 4.33
C ASP A 61 49.51 -10.02 5.28
N SER A 62 50.04 -11.20 5.62
CA SER A 62 49.37 -12.16 6.52
C SER A 62 48.97 -11.53 7.86
N LYS A 63 49.84 -10.67 8.44
CA LYS A 63 49.55 -9.94 9.68
C LYS A 63 48.49 -8.87 9.51
N LEU A 64 48.53 -8.11 8.42
CA LEU A 64 47.54 -7.08 8.12
C LEU A 64 46.18 -7.69 7.78
N ALA A 65 46.13 -8.76 7.00
CA ALA A 65 44.91 -9.52 6.70
C ALA A 65 44.27 -10.09 7.98
N THR A 66 45.08 -10.65 8.89
CA THR A 66 44.59 -11.11 10.20
C THR A 66 44.00 -9.95 11.01
N LEU A 67 44.65 -8.78 10.97
CA LEU A 67 44.22 -7.59 11.70
C LEU A 67 42.89 -7.02 11.15
N THR A 68 42.75 -6.92 9.83
CA THR A 68 41.58 -6.32 9.15
C THR A 68 40.35 -7.24 9.11
N ASN A 69 40.53 -8.54 9.39
CA ASN A 69 39.44 -9.50 9.56
C ASN A 69 38.80 -9.49 10.96
N SER A 70 39.32 -8.70 11.90
CA SER A 70 38.73 -8.54 13.23
C SER A 70 37.40 -7.80 13.19
N GLU A 71 36.38 -8.30 13.91
CA GLU A 71 35.08 -7.60 14.06
C GLU A 71 35.20 -6.30 14.88
N TYR A 72 36.22 -6.21 15.74
CA TYR A 72 36.46 -5.07 16.62
C TYR A 72 37.77 -4.37 16.28
N SER A 73 37.89 -3.10 16.70
CA SER A 73 39.15 -2.36 16.56
C SER A 73 40.29 -3.09 17.25
N ALA A 74 41.35 -3.36 16.50
CA ALA A 74 42.44 -4.25 16.92
C ALA A 74 43.81 -3.59 16.69
N ARG A 75 44.84 -4.14 17.33
CA ARG A 75 46.23 -3.72 17.15
C ARG A 75 47.10 -4.94 16.89
N GLU A 76 48.03 -4.81 15.96
CA GLU A 76 49.03 -5.84 15.70
C GLU A 76 50.41 -5.21 15.50
N ARG A 77 51.45 -5.99 15.76
CA ARG A 77 52.83 -5.62 15.44
C ARG A 77 53.35 -6.45 14.28
N PHE A 78 54.11 -5.81 13.40
CA PHE A 78 54.81 -6.49 12.33
C PHE A 78 56.19 -5.86 12.12
N SER A 79 57.11 -6.66 11.57
CA SER A 79 58.47 -6.23 11.22
C SER A 79 58.64 -6.38 9.72
N LEU A 80 59.36 -5.45 9.11
CA LEU A 80 59.73 -5.46 7.70
C LEU A 80 61.19 -5.94 7.50
N GLY A 81 61.81 -6.50 8.53
CA GLY A 81 63.19 -6.99 8.49
C GLY A 81 64.25 -5.89 8.36
N GLU A 82 65.44 -6.13 8.90
CA GLU A 82 66.61 -5.29 8.65
C GLU A 82 67.28 -5.73 7.34
N LEU A 83 66.70 -5.33 6.22
CA LEU A 83 67.29 -5.56 4.91
C LEU A 83 68.39 -4.50 4.67
N GLU A 84 69.65 -4.92 4.58
CA GLU A 84 70.78 -4.01 4.41
C GLU A 84 70.62 -3.18 3.13
N ARG A 85 70.68 -1.84 3.29
CA ARG A 85 70.66 -0.75 2.27
C ARG A 85 69.34 -0.07 1.92
N ASN A 86 68.14 -0.63 2.18
CA ASN A 86 66.89 0.05 1.79
C ASN A 86 65.90 0.27 2.94
N ARG A 87 65.21 1.41 2.90
CA ARG A 87 64.23 1.81 3.92
C ARG A 87 62.83 1.55 3.41
N ALA A 88 62.04 0.81 4.19
CA ALA A 88 60.62 0.70 3.92
C ALA A 88 59.95 2.08 4.00
N ARG A 89 59.03 2.37 3.08
CA ARG A 89 58.23 3.60 3.09
C ARG A 89 56.76 3.30 2.82
N LEU A 90 55.88 4.10 3.41
CA LEU A 90 54.45 4.09 3.09
C LEU A 90 54.18 5.13 2.02
N VAL A 91 53.69 4.69 0.86
CA VAL A 91 53.32 5.54 -0.27
C VAL A 91 51.82 5.53 -0.43
N ARG A 92 51.22 6.69 -0.70
CA ARG A 92 49.79 6.85 -0.95
C ARG A 92 49.58 7.55 -2.29
N ASP A 93 49.94 6.86 -3.35
CA ASP A 93 49.72 7.29 -4.73
C ASP A 93 49.01 6.17 -5.47
N GLY A 94 48.00 6.55 -6.24
CA GLY A 94 47.10 5.61 -6.91
C GLY A 94 45.71 5.54 -6.30
N PHE A 95 44.83 4.83 -6.99
CA PHE A 95 43.46 4.57 -6.54
C PHE A 95 42.86 3.35 -7.24
N LEU A 96 41.82 2.80 -6.61
CA LEU A 96 40.89 1.86 -7.21
C LEU A 96 39.52 2.53 -7.26
N ASN A 97 39.00 2.72 -8.46
CA ASN A 97 37.69 3.30 -8.70
C ASN A 97 36.74 2.27 -9.30
N VAL A 98 35.53 2.19 -8.78
CA VAL A 98 34.45 1.37 -9.33
C VAL A 98 33.33 2.29 -9.77
N THR A 99 32.90 2.16 -11.02
CA THR A 99 31.81 2.94 -11.60
C THR A 99 30.73 2.01 -12.13
N VAL A 100 29.47 2.29 -11.83
CA VAL A 100 28.30 1.59 -12.38
C VAL A 100 27.65 2.43 -13.47
N ASN A 101 27.26 1.79 -14.58
CA ASN A 101 26.58 2.44 -15.71
C ASN A 101 27.36 3.61 -16.33
N GLU A 102 28.69 3.59 -16.22
CA GLU A 102 29.58 4.70 -16.60
C GLU A 102 29.15 6.07 -16.00
N ASN A 103 28.37 6.04 -14.92
CA ASN A 103 27.77 7.21 -14.32
C ASN A 103 28.64 7.68 -13.16
N ALA A 104 29.20 8.89 -13.26
CA ALA A 104 30.05 9.48 -12.23
C ALA A 104 29.38 9.62 -10.85
N THR A 105 28.04 9.69 -10.79
CA THR A 105 27.31 9.69 -9.50
C THR A 105 27.25 8.30 -8.86
N CYS A 106 27.34 7.25 -9.68
CA CYS A 106 27.43 5.85 -9.29
C CYS A 106 28.89 5.35 -9.28
N ALA A 107 29.82 6.19 -8.83
CA ALA A 107 31.24 5.86 -8.77
C ALA A 107 31.79 5.98 -7.35
N THR A 108 32.66 5.05 -6.95
CA THR A 108 33.39 5.13 -5.68
C THR A 108 34.89 4.99 -5.88
N ASN A 109 35.63 5.99 -5.41
CA ASN A 109 37.08 6.09 -5.60
C ASN A 109 37.83 5.84 -4.28
N ILE A 110 38.61 4.76 -4.21
CA ILE A 110 39.30 4.28 -3.02
C ILE A 110 40.80 4.57 -3.19
N PRO A 111 41.42 5.40 -2.32
CA PRO A 111 42.86 5.63 -2.38
C PRO A 111 43.63 4.32 -2.19
N LEU A 112 44.66 4.11 -3.01
CA LEU A 112 45.60 3.01 -2.81
C LEU A 112 46.77 3.50 -1.94
N SER A 113 47.19 2.63 -1.04
CA SER A 113 48.35 2.83 -0.19
C SER A 113 49.20 1.59 -0.23
N SER A 114 50.51 1.77 -0.37
CA SER A 114 51.47 0.68 -0.44
C SER A 114 52.63 0.84 0.54
N ILE A 115 53.02 -0.25 1.19
CA ILE A 115 54.29 -0.35 1.91
C ILE A 115 55.31 -0.86 0.91
N ARG A 116 56.38 -0.11 0.68
CA ARG A 116 57.35 -0.38 -0.39
C ARG A 116 58.75 -0.58 0.14
N TYR A 117 59.45 -1.55 -0.46
CA TYR A 117 60.89 -1.72 -0.40
C TYR A 117 61.42 -1.50 -1.81
N GLU A 118 62.44 -0.64 -1.96
CA GLU A 118 62.99 -0.25 -3.26
C GLU A 118 64.49 -0.50 -3.20
N ASN A 119 65.04 -1.27 -4.14
CA ASN A 119 66.46 -1.63 -4.14
C ASN A 119 67.33 -0.61 -4.89
N ALA A 120 68.63 -0.91 -5.00
CA ALA A 120 69.59 0.01 -5.62
C ALA A 120 69.43 0.14 -7.14
N ASP A 121 68.69 -0.79 -7.77
CA ASP A 121 68.39 -0.85 -9.19
C ASP A 121 66.92 -0.46 -9.49
N ASP A 122 66.31 0.33 -8.59
CA ASP A 122 64.91 0.81 -8.64
C ASP A 122 63.83 -0.30 -8.68
N GLU A 123 64.20 -1.56 -8.43
CA GLU A 123 63.21 -2.64 -8.29
C GLU A 123 62.46 -2.48 -6.96
N THR A 124 61.14 -2.56 -7.03
CA THR A 124 60.23 -2.33 -5.92
C THR A 124 59.45 -3.58 -5.58
N VAL A 125 59.47 -3.98 -4.30
CA VAL A 125 58.53 -4.94 -3.72
C VAL A 125 57.53 -4.19 -2.84
N ALA A 126 56.24 -4.35 -3.10
CA ALA A 126 55.20 -3.59 -2.41
C ALA A 126 54.03 -4.44 -1.94
N TYR A 127 53.55 -4.19 -0.72
CA TYR A 127 52.24 -4.62 -0.28
C TYR A 127 51.20 -3.54 -0.63
N GLU A 128 50.18 -3.86 -1.42
CA GLU A 128 49.11 -2.96 -1.86
C GLU A 128 47.77 -3.70 -1.99
N ALA A 129 46.70 -3.15 -1.41
CA ALA A 129 45.34 -3.70 -1.48
C ALA A 129 45.19 -5.20 -1.10
N GLY A 130 45.97 -5.67 -0.13
CA GLY A 130 45.95 -7.08 0.29
C GLY A 130 46.81 -8.00 -0.56
N GLY A 131 47.51 -7.47 -1.57
CA GLY A 131 48.41 -8.23 -2.44
C GLY A 131 49.87 -7.80 -2.30
N VAL A 132 50.78 -8.63 -2.79
CA VAL A 132 52.21 -8.34 -2.86
C VAL A 132 52.62 -8.28 -4.33
N TRP A 133 53.28 -7.19 -4.71
CA TRP A 133 53.64 -6.84 -6.07
C TRP A 133 55.14 -6.64 -6.18
N VAL A 134 55.70 -6.94 -7.34
CA VAL A 134 57.09 -6.65 -7.72
C VAL A 134 57.05 -5.80 -8.98
N GLY A 135 57.86 -4.75 -9.05
CA GLY A 135 57.98 -3.90 -10.23
C GLY A 135 59.41 -3.43 -10.44
N GLY A 136 59.77 -3.10 -11.68
CA GLY A 136 61.08 -2.58 -12.07
C GLY A 136 61.06 -2.15 -13.53
N ASP A 137 62.24 -1.99 -14.14
CA ASP A 137 62.38 -1.54 -15.53
C ASP A 137 61.76 -2.50 -16.57
N GLU A 138 61.65 -3.79 -16.25
CA GLU A 138 61.09 -4.82 -17.13
C GLU A 138 59.56 -4.98 -17.01
N GLY A 139 58.90 -4.17 -16.18
CA GLY A 139 57.45 -4.20 -15.93
C GLY A 139 57.09 -4.60 -14.50
N SER A 140 55.87 -5.09 -14.28
CA SER A 140 55.40 -5.52 -12.96
C SER A 140 54.78 -6.92 -12.94
N ALA A 141 54.87 -7.59 -11.80
CA ALA A 141 54.32 -8.93 -11.57
C ALA A 141 53.67 -9.06 -10.18
N MET A 142 52.60 -9.85 -10.11
CA MET A 142 51.91 -10.21 -8.87
C MET A 142 52.59 -11.40 -8.19
N GLN A 143 52.83 -11.31 -6.88
CA GLN A 143 53.32 -12.42 -6.04
C GLN A 143 52.18 -13.02 -5.21
N THR A 144 51.44 -12.17 -4.50
CA THR A 144 50.24 -12.54 -3.75
C THR A 144 49.06 -11.75 -4.30
N ALA A 145 47.93 -12.43 -4.50
CA ALA A 145 46.72 -11.81 -5.03
C ALA A 145 46.15 -10.77 -4.06
N PRO A 146 45.63 -9.64 -4.56
CA PRO A 146 44.91 -8.69 -3.74
C PRO A 146 43.58 -9.26 -3.24
N ASP A 147 42.96 -8.58 -2.26
CA ASP A 147 41.62 -8.91 -1.78
C ASP A 147 40.55 -8.38 -2.76
N PHE A 148 40.55 -8.91 -3.98
CA PHE A 148 39.60 -8.60 -5.04
C PHE A 148 39.08 -9.93 -5.58
N GLN A 149 37.76 -10.09 -5.68
CA GLN A 149 37.19 -11.35 -6.16
C GLN A 149 35.96 -11.09 -7.02
N PHE A 150 35.79 -11.89 -8.06
CA PHE A 150 34.60 -11.89 -8.88
C PHE A 150 34.02 -13.29 -8.99
N ARG A 151 32.89 -13.52 -8.31
CA ARG A 151 32.26 -14.84 -8.23
C ARG A 151 30.77 -14.73 -8.48
N ASN A 152 30.24 -15.56 -9.39
CA ASN A 152 28.81 -15.61 -9.72
C ASN A 152 28.19 -14.24 -10.07
N GLY A 153 28.97 -13.35 -10.71
CA GLY A 153 28.54 -12.00 -11.05
C GLY A 153 28.62 -10.98 -9.90
N SER A 154 29.12 -11.39 -8.74
CA SER A 154 29.36 -10.53 -7.59
C SER A 154 30.82 -10.13 -7.52
N LEU A 155 31.06 -8.83 -7.38
CA LEU A 155 32.36 -8.18 -7.25
C LEU A 155 32.60 -7.81 -5.78
N ASP A 156 33.56 -8.48 -5.15
CA ASP A 156 33.96 -8.26 -3.77
C ASP A 156 35.35 -7.62 -3.74
N ILE A 157 35.43 -6.40 -3.23
CA ILE A 157 36.67 -5.61 -3.18
C ILE A 157 36.95 -5.27 -1.73
N ALA A 158 38.12 -5.62 -1.22
CA ALA A 158 38.65 -5.11 0.02
C ALA A 158 39.95 -4.35 -0.22
N VAL A 159 40.03 -3.12 0.27
CA VAL A 159 41.24 -2.29 0.20
C VAL A 159 41.67 -1.92 1.61
N THR A 160 42.90 -2.26 1.94
CA THR A 160 43.53 -1.81 3.18
C THR A 160 44.10 -0.40 2.98
N ASN A 161 43.40 0.59 3.53
CA ASN A 161 43.77 2.00 3.47
C ASN A 161 44.68 2.36 4.65
N MET A 162 45.98 2.44 4.37
CA MET A 162 47.02 2.66 5.36
C MET A 162 47.43 4.13 5.45
N THR A 163 47.64 4.59 6.68
CA THR A 163 48.10 5.96 6.99
C THR A 163 49.23 5.93 8.01
N GLY A 164 50.07 6.97 8.03
CA GLY A 164 51.18 7.11 8.98
C GLY A 164 52.53 6.85 8.35
N GLU A 165 53.44 6.24 9.10
CA GLU A 165 54.82 5.96 8.70
C GLU A 165 55.19 4.52 9.08
N VAL A 166 56.13 3.93 8.35
CA VAL A 166 56.65 2.58 8.59
C VAL A 166 58.15 2.65 8.87
N SER A 167 58.64 1.68 9.65
CA SER A 167 60.06 1.44 9.87
C SER A 167 60.41 -0.02 9.55
N ASN A 168 61.71 -0.31 9.43
CA ASN A 168 62.16 -1.66 9.10
C ASN A 168 61.90 -2.64 10.26
N ALA A 169 62.13 -2.24 11.51
CA ALA A 169 62.14 -3.17 12.63
C ALA A 169 60.79 -3.31 13.37
N ASN A 170 60.12 -2.20 13.70
CA ASN A 170 59.02 -2.19 14.67
C ASN A 170 57.84 -1.35 14.19
N ASN A 171 56.84 -1.97 13.57
CA ASN A 171 55.61 -1.30 13.18
C ASN A 171 54.46 -1.69 14.10
N ARG A 172 53.65 -0.71 14.49
CA ARG A 172 52.38 -0.91 15.20
C ARG A 172 51.23 -0.50 14.29
N ALA A 173 50.43 -1.46 13.86
CA ALA A 173 49.19 -1.22 13.11
C ALA A 173 48.00 -1.14 14.06
N PHE A 174 47.11 -0.18 13.82
CA PHE A 174 45.83 -0.04 14.50
C PHE A 174 44.70 -0.05 13.46
N TYR A 175 43.86 -1.08 13.51
CA TYR A 175 42.64 -1.17 12.71
C TYR A 175 41.47 -0.54 13.45
N ASN A 176 40.74 0.35 12.77
CA ASN A 176 39.57 1.00 13.32
C ASN A 176 38.29 0.43 12.69
N ALA A 177 37.64 -0.51 13.40
CA ALA A 177 36.45 -1.20 12.91
C ALA A 177 35.29 -0.23 12.63
N THR A 178 35.09 0.78 13.49
CA THR A 178 33.99 1.74 13.35
C THR A 178 34.12 2.59 12.09
N THR A 179 35.31 3.15 11.83
CA THR A 179 35.53 3.95 10.62
C THR A 179 35.48 3.07 9.37
N SER A 180 36.12 1.89 9.43
CA SER A 180 36.15 0.92 8.33
C SER A 180 34.74 0.48 7.92
N GLN A 181 33.88 0.13 8.88
CA GLN A 181 32.50 -0.26 8.61
C GLN A 181 31.71 0.89 7.98
N ARG A 182 31.86 2.11 8.51
CA ARG A 182 31.16 3.29 7.98
C ARG A 182 31.58 3.59 6.54
N GLU A 183 32.87 3.57 6.24
CA GLU A 183 33.36 3.80 4.87
C GLU A 183 32.96 2.67 3.92
N SER A 184 33.02 1.41 4.36
CA SER A 184 32.60 0.25 3.56
C SER A 184 31.12 0.35 3.16
N VAL A 185 30.24 0.66 4.12
CA VAL A 185 28.79 0.86 3.86
C VAL A 185 28.58 2.04 2.94
N ARG A 186 29.21 3.19 3.21
CA ARG A 186 29.07 4.41 2.39
C ARG A 186 29.47 4.16 0.94
N ARG A 187 30.59 3.47 0.71
CA ARG A 187 31.13 3.20 -0.63
C ARG A 187 30.33 2.17 -1.39
N SER A 188 29.92 1.09 -0.72
CA SER A 188 29.03 0.09 -1.33
C SER A 188 27.71 0.73 -1.73
N GLN A 189 27.04 1.46 -0.81
CA GLN A 189 25.77 2.12 -1.10
C GLN A 189 25.86 3.14 -2.24
N GLN A 190 26.99 3.82 -2.42
CA GLN A 190 27.19 4.78 -3.51
C GLN A 190 27.07 4.17 -4.91
N VAL A 191 27.34 2.87 -5.06
CA VAL A 191 27.34 2.19 -6.37
C VAL A 191 26.17 1.22 -6.57
N ILE A 192 25.40 0.90 -5.52
CA ILE A 192 24.27 -0.05 -5.59
C ILE A 192 22.94 0.50 -5.04
N THR A 193 22.75 1.82 -4.96
CA THR A 193 21.46 2.40 -4.49
C THR A 193 20.83 3.34 -5.52
N GLY A 194 19.52 3.58 -5.40
CA GLY A 194 18.78 4.48 -6.30
C GLY A 194 18.92 4.06 -7.76
N THR A 195 19.32 5.00 -8.63
CA THR A 195 19.56 4.73 -10.07
C THR A 195 20.76 3.80 -10.33
N CYS A 196 21.62 3.56 -9.34
CA CYS A 196 22.79 2.68 -9.45
C CYS A 196 22.46 1.21 -9.14
N ALA A 197 21.28 0.92 -8.60
CA ALA A 197 20.83 -0.43 -8.27
C ALA A 197 20.67 -1.35 -9.51
N ARG A 198 20.65 -0.78 -10.71
CA ARG A 198 20.34 -1.50 -11.95
C ARG A 198 21.51 -1.37 -12.91
N PRO A 199 22.64 -2.05 -12.61
CA PRO A 199 23.81 -2.01 -13.47
C PRO A 199 23.52 -2.70 -14.80
N ASN A 200 23.83 -2.01 -15.89
CA ASN A 200 24.06 -2.50 -17.25
C ASN A 200 25.55 -2.82 -17.47
N ASN A 201 26.42 -2.13 -16.74
CA ASN A 201 27.85 -2.39 -16.71
C ASN A 201 28.47 -1.97 -15.35
N VAL A 202 29.63 -2.57 -15.05
CA VAL A 202 30.49 -2.20 -13.92
C VAL A 202 31.91 -2.03 -14.44
N THR A 203 32.47 -0.84 -14.30
CA THR A 203 33.84 -0.54 -14.68
C THR A 203 34.73 -0.46 -13.43
N VAL A 204 35.83 -1.21 -13.44
CA VAL A 204 36.90 -1.15 -12.45
C VAL A 204 38.09 -0.44 -13.09
N GLU A 205 38.60 0.60 -12.43
CA GLU A 205 39.77 1.35 -12.86
C GLU A 205 40.79 1.37 -11.73
N VAL A 206 42.03 0.97 -12.01
CA VAL A 206 43.13 0.96 -11.05
C VAL A 206 44.27 1.82 -11.59
N ARG A 207 44.62 2.86 -10.85
CA ARG A 207 45.85 3.64 -11.06
C ARG A 207 46.87 3.20 -10.03
N SER A 208 47.98 2.61 -10.46
CA SER A 208 49.05 2.12 -9.58
C SER A 208 50.37 2.05 -10.36
N ASP A 209 51.50 2.10 -9.66
CA ASP A 209 52.81 1.83 -10.28
C ASP A 209 52.91 0.38 -10.80
N PHE A 210 52.06 -0.52 -10.29
CA PHE A 210 51.97 -1.92 -10.69
C PHE A 210 50.80 -2.16 -11.66
N TYR A 211 50.39 -1.16 -12.46
CA TYR A 211 49.19 -1.23 -13.31
C TYR A 211 49.21 -2.38 -14.33
N GLU A 212 50.38 -2.79 -14.82
CA GLU A 212 50.51 -3.93 -15.75
C GLU A 212 50.18 -5.26 -15.04
N ALA A 213 50.72 -5.48 -13.84
CA ALA A 213 50.40 -6.64 -13.01
C ALA A 213 48.93 -6.65 -12.58
N TRP A 214 48.39 -5.48 -12.21
CA TRP A 214 46.96 -5.31 -11.95
C TRP A 214 46.12 -5.66 -13.18
N GLY A 215 46.55 -5.26 -14.38
CA GLY A 215 45.88 -5.61 -15.62
C GLY A 215 45.83 -7.11 -15.87
N GLN A 216 46.98 -7.80 -15.73
CA GLN A 216 47.05 -9.26 -15.86
C GLN A 216 46.14 -9.96 -14.85
N TYR A 217 46.15 -9.50 -13.59
CA TYR A 217 45.32 -10.06 -12.54
C TYR A 217 43.83 -9.84 -12.79
N LEU A 218 43.41 -8.61 -13.12
CA LEU A 218 42.02 -8.28 -13.43
C LEU A 218 41.52 -9.05 -14.65
N ALA A 219 42.36 -9.23 -15.68
CA ALA A 219 42.04 -10.05 -16.84
C ALA A 219 41.71 -11.50 -16.45
N ALA A 220 42.54 -12.08 -15.57
CA ALA A 220 42.37 -13.44 -15.08
C ALA A 220 41.12 -13.59 -14.19
N GLU A 221 40.89 -12.66 -13.25
CA GLU A 221 39.78 -12.73 -12.30
C GLU A 221 38.43 -12.41 -12.95
N LEU A 222 38.37 -11.41 -13.84
CA LEU A 222 37.14 -10.96 -14.48
C LEU A 222 36.82 -11.74 -15.77
N GLY A 223 37.83 -12.36 -16.39
CA GLY A 223 37.72 -13.02 -17.69
C GLY A 223 37.42 -12.05 -18.82
N THR A 224 37.88 -10.80 -18.69
CA THR A 224 37.66 -9.70 -19.64
C THR A 224 38.99 -9.00 -19.90
N GLU A 225 39.27 -8.69 -21.16
CA GLU A 225 40.52 -8.03 -21.55
C GLU A 225 40.60 -6.60 -20.99
N PRO A 226 41.72 -6.20 -20.35
CA PRO A 226 41.90 -4.87 -19.81
C PRO A 226 42.33 -3.84 -20.85
N GLU A 227 41.93 -2.58 -20.65
CA GLU A 227 42.48 -1.41 -21.32
C GLU A 227 43.59 -0.81 -20.46
N THR A 228 44.81 -0.73 -20.99
CA THR A 228 45.96 -0.12 -20.30
C THR A 228 46.25 1.29 -20.82
N PHE A 229 46.59 2.19 -19.91
CA PHE A 229 46.90 3.59 -20.18
C PHE A 229 48.25 3.96 -19.54
N ASP A 230 49.33 3.71 -20.28
CA ASP A 230 50.70 3.83 -19.75
C ASP A 230 51.02 5.28 -19.31
N SER A 231 50.53 6.27 -20.06
CA SER A 231 50.78 7.70 -19.80
C SER A 231 50.36 8.18 -18.40
N ASN A 232 49.41 7.51 -17.76
CA ASN A 232 48.95 7.81 -16.42
C ASN A 232 48.96 6.58 -15.48
N ARG A 233 49.64 5.49 -15.87
CA ARG A 233 49.80 4.25 -15.09
C ARG A 233 48.45 3.69 -14.61
N THR A 234 47.50 3.58 -15.53
CA THR A 234 46.13 3.15 -15.22
C THR A 234 45.73 1.93 -16.04
N VAL A 235 44.95 1.04 -15.43
CA VAL A 235 44.28 -0.06 -16.11
C VAL A 235 42.78 -0.01 -15.84
N ARG A 236 41.98 -0.34 -16.85
CA ARG A 236 40.52 -0.33 -16.78
C ARG A 236 39.95 -1.63 -17.32
N VAL A 237 38.97 -2.19 -16.62
CA VAL A 237 38.18 -3.34 -17.10
C VAL A 237 36.70 -3.03 -16.94
N THR A 238 35.90 -3.29 -17.97
CA THR A 238 34.45 -3.10 -17.94
C THR A 238 33.73 -4.44 -18.05
N LEU A 239 32.99 -4.79 -17.00
CA LEU A 239 32.06 -5.91 -16.98
C LEU A 239 30.75 -5.48 -17.64
N THR A 240 30.40 -6.14 -18.74
CA THR A 240 29.13 -5.97 -19.44
C THR A 240 28.01 -6.79 -18.79
N GLN A 241 26.77 -6.53 -19.19
CA GLN A 241 25.57 -7.11 -18.57
C GLN A 241 25.50 -8.65 -18.57
N ASP A 242 26.10 -9.30 -19.56
CA ASP A 242 26.20 -10.76 -19.64
C ASP A 242 27.09 -11.37 -18.56
N ARG A 243 28.01 -10.58 -17.98
CA ARG A 243 28.87 -10.98 -16.85
C ARG A 243 28.18 -10.79 -15.50
N LEU A 244 27.14 -9.97 -15.44
CA LEU A 244 26.41 -9.66 -14.21
C LEU A 244 25.27 -10.67 -13.94
N PRO A 245 24.82 -10.82 -12.68
CA PRO A 245 23.76 -11.74 -12.34
C PRO A 245 22.45 -11.40 -13.03
N ARG A 246 21.69 -12.40 -13.51
CA ARG A 246 20.39 -12.18 -14.17
C ARG A 246 19.43 -11.33 -13.34
N ARG A 247 19.51 -11.37 -12.00
CA ARG A 247 18.64 -10.58 -11.10
C ARG A 247 18.70 -9.06 -11.35
N VAL A 248 19.82 -8.55 -11.85
CA VAL A 248 20.01 -7.11 -12.13
C VAL A 248 19.92 -6.77 -13.60
N ASP A 249 19.61 -7.76 -14.42
CA ASP A 249 19.32 -7.58 -15.82
C ASP A 249 17.84 -7.40 -16.05
N ASP A 250 17.43 -6.15 -16.13
CA ASP A 250 16.05 -5.78 -16.36
C ASP A 250 15.49 -6.26 -17.69
N SER A 251 16.31 -6.53 -18.69
CA SER A 251 15.82 -7.14 -19.93
C SER A 251 15.44 -8.62 -19.74
N ARG A 252 16.01 -9.31 -18.75
CA ARG A 252 15.85 -10.77 -18.53
C ARG A 252 15.23 -11.16 -17.19
N ASN A 253 15.15 -10.26 -16.21
CA ASN A 253 14.61 -10.52 -14.88
C ASN A 253 13.08 -10.33 -14.83
N HIS A 254 12.50 -10.44 -13.63
CA HIS A 254 11.07 -10.26 -13.42
C HIS A 254 10.62 -8.83 -13.12
N VAL A 255 11.49 -7.82 -13.26
CA VAL A 255 11.16 -6.40 -12.99
C VAL A 255 10.30 -5.83 -14.11
N ILE A 256 9.12 -5.31 -13.83
CA ILE A 256 8.20 -4.78 -14.84
C ILE A 256 8.05 -3.27 -14.67
N ASN A 257 8.04 -2.57 -15.80
CA ASN A 257 7.59 -1.19 -15.89
C ASN A 257 6.56 -1.04 -17.01
N MET A 258 5.29 -0.96 -16.62
CA MET A 258 4.17 -0.84 -17.55
C MET A 258 4.11 0.52 -18.25
N SER A 259 4.83 1.53 -17.77
CA SER A 259 4.86 2.87 -18.37
C SER A 259 5.79 2.97 -19.59
N GLY A 260 6.31 1.84 -20.10
CA GLY A 260 7.08 1.77 -21.35
C GLY A 260 8.57 2.03 -21.16
N ALA A 261 9.21 1.41 -20.16
CA ALA A 261 10.65 1.53 -19.96
C ALA A 261 11.45 0.90 -21.14
N PRO A 262 12.67 1.39 -21.46
CA PRO A 262 13.42 0.94 -22.63
C PRO A 262 13.81 -0.55 -22.66
N TYR A 263 13.82 -1.22 -21.50
CA TYR A 263 14.12 -2.65 -21.40
C TYR A 263 12.89 -3.56 -21.58
N MET A 264 11.69 -2.96 -21.64
CA MET A 264 10.47 -3.67 -22.02
C MET A 264 10.41 -3.72 -23.54
N ASP A 265 10.04 -4.86 -24.11
CA ASP A 265 9.86 -4.99 -25.56
C ASP A 265 8.53 -4.34 -25.98
N ASP A 266 7.46 -4.66 -25.24
CA ASP A 266 6.14 -4.06 -25.46
C ASP A 266 5.28 -4.14 -24.20
N VAL A 267 4.40 -3.15 -24.04
CA VAL A 267 3.34 -3.11 -23.03
C VAL A 267 2.07 -2.68 -23.75
N GLU A 268 1.16 -3.64 -23.93
CA GLU A 268 -0.09 -3.42 -24.66
C GLU A 268 -1.26 -3.39 -23.68
N ILE A 269 -2.10 -2.37 -23.85
CA ILE A 269 -3.39 -2.23 -23.18
C ILE A 269 -4.45 -2.07 -24.26
N ASP A 270 -5.36 -3.04 -24.33
CA ASP A 270 -6.52 -3.00 -25.23
C ASP A 270 -7.79 -3.31 -24.44
N GLY A 271 -8.63 -2.28 -24.27
CA GLY A 271 -9.88 -2.35 -23.48
C GLY A 271 -9.64 -2.86 -22.06
N ASN A 272 -10.07 -4.09 -21.79
CA ASN A 272 -9.93 -4.77 -20.50
C ASN A 272 -8.74 -5.74 -20.45
N THR A 273 -7.75 -5.57 -21.30
CA THR A 273 -6.61 -6.49 -21.37
C THR A 273 -5.28 -5.79 -21.12
N VAL A 274 -4.36 -6.51 -20.49
CA VAL A 274 -2.98 -6.07 -20.26
C VAL A 274 -2.05 -7.19 -20.71
N ARG A 275 -1.06 -6.84 -21.55
CA ARG A 275 0.01 -7.75 -21.98
C ARG A 275 1.35 -7.05 -21.78
N VAL A 276 2.30 -7.77 -21.21
CA VAL A 276 3.69 -7.31 -21.05
C VAL A 276 4.63 -8.32 -21.71
N THR A 277 5.66 -7.83 -22.39
CA THR A 277 6.68 -8.69 -22.99
C THR A 277 8.07 -8.10 -22.85
N LYS A 278 9.04 -9.00 -22.66
CA LYS A 278 10.48 -8.73 -22.78
C LYS A 278 11.16 -9.63 -23.80
N ASN A 279 10.42 -10.51 -24.47
CA ASN A 279 10.96 -11.58 -25.33
C ASN A 279 11.99 -12.48 -24.63
N THR A 280 11.80 -12.78 -23.34
CA THR A 280 12.77 -13.57 -22.54
C THR A 280 12.19 -14.83 -21.88
N SER A 281 10.98 -15.24 -22.29
CA SER A 281 10.30 -16.48 -21.80
C SER A 281 10.18 -16.55 -20.28
N ASN A 282 10.11 -15.40 -19.62
CA ASN A 282 9.88 -15.31 -18.18
C ASN A 282 8.49 -15.81 -17.79
N GLN A 283 8.33 -16.14 -16.52
CA GLN A 283 7.03 -16.37 -15.92
C GLN A 283 6.85 -15.36 -14.78
N TYR A 284 5.81 -14.54 -14.88
CA TYR A 284 5.52 -13.50 -13.92
C TYR A 284 4.38 -13.93 -12.99
N SER A 285 4.52 -13.66 -11.69
CA SER A 285 3.40 -13.76 -10.76
C SER A 285 2.47 -12.57 -10.95
N VAL A 286 1.17 -12.84 -11.05
CA VAL A 286 0.10 -11.85 -11.11
C VAL A 286 -0.66 -11.88 -9.79
N TYR A 287 -0.93 -10.70 -9.26
CA TYR A 287 -1.82 -10.50 -8.14
C TYR A 287 -2.83 -9.39 -8.46
N VAL A 288 -4.10 -9.63 -8.17
CA VAL A 288 -5.18 -8.66 -8.41
C VAL A 288 -6.07 -8.59 -7.19
N GLU A 289 -6.36 -7.40 -6.69
CA GLU A 289 -7.23 -7.21 -5.53
C GLU A 289 -8.19 -6.05 -5.73
N ALA A 290 -9.31 -6.05 -4.99
CA ALA A 290 -10.21 -4.90 -4.96
C ALA A 290 -9.61 -3.74 -4.15
N LEU A 291 -9.71 -2.51 -4.66
CA LEU A 291 -9.30 -1.30 -3.92
C LEU A 291 -10.33 -0.81 -2.90
N SER A 292 -11.55 -1.36 -2.90
CA SER A 292 -12.59 -0.89 -1.99
C SER A 292 -12.12 -0.95 -0.53
N LYS A 293 -12.43 0.05 0.29
CA LYS A 293 -11.88 0.15 1.66
C LYS A 293 -12.31 -0.98 2.59
N ASN A 294 -13.57 -1.41 2.47
CA ASN A 294 -14.15 -2.42 3.37
C ASN A 294 -14.89 -3.53 2.62
N ARG A 295 -15.63 -3.18 1.56
CA ARG A 295 -16.50 -4.10 0.83
C ARG A 295 -16.81 -3.52 -0.54
N VAL A 296 -17.17 -4.40 -1.48
CA VAL A 296 -17.75 -3.97 -2.75
C VAL A 296 -19.19 -3.54 -2.51
N ASP A 297 -19.60 -2.42 -3.10
CA ASP A 297 -20.90 -1.78 -2.84
C ASP A 297 -21.73 -1.55 -4.12
N ILE A 298 -21.57 -2.43 -5.12
CA ILE A 298 -22.27 -2.33 -6.41
C ILE A 298 -23.75 -2.68 -6.24
N GLY A 299 -24.67 -1.89 -6.80
CA GLY A 299 -26.09 -2.19 -6.62
C GLY A 299 -27.05 -1.17 -7.20
N GLN A 300 -28.31 -1.30 -6.82
CA GLN A 300 -29.38 -0.38 -7.24
C GLN A 300 -30.46 -0.28 -6.16
N ILE A 301 -31.13 0.87 -6.09
CA ILE A 301 -32.31 1.04 -5.22
C ILE A 301 -33.53 0.49 -5.96
N ARG A 302 -34.15 -0.56 -5.41
CA ARG A 302 -35.39 -1.15 -5.96
C ARG A 302 -36.21 -1.80 -4.86
N ARG A 303 -37.48 -2.07 -5.14
CA ARG A 303 -38.31 -2.93 -4.28
C ARG A 303 -38.03 -4.39 -4.62
N ILE A 304 -37.76 -5.21 -3.62
CA ILE A 304 -37.65 -6.67 -3.72
C ILE A 304 -38.76 -7.27 -2.85
N GLU A 305 -39.82 -7.77 -3.48
CA GLU A 305 -41.04 -8.20 -2.78
C GLU A 305 -40.81 -9.42 -1.88
N ASP A 306 -40.01 -10.38 -2.34
CA ASP A 306 -39.79 -11.67 -1.66
C ASP A 306 -38.49 -11.73 -0.83
N ALA A 307 -37.88 -10.58 -0.53
CA ALA A 307 -36.63 -10.59 0.21
C ALA A 307 -36.84 -11.01 1.67
N GLN A 308 -36.26 -12.15 2.04
CA GLN A 308 -36.37 -12.69 3.39
C GLN A 308 -35.55 -11.87 4.38
N ASN A 309 -36.02 -11.76 5.63
CA ASN A 309 -35.34 -11.01 6.69
C ASN A 309 -35.03 -9.54 6.32
N VAL A 310 -35.80 -8.95 5.41
CA VAL A 310 -35.79 -7.50 5.17
C VAL A 310 -36.73 -6.86 6.17
N THR A 311 -36.22 -6.68 7.38
CA THR A 311 -36.94 -5.98 8.44
C THR A 311 -36.27 -4.63 8.61
N GLY A 312 -36.93 -3.54 8.21
CA GLY A 312 -36.69 -2.27 8.94
C GLY A 312 -37.03 -2.48 10.41
N PRO A 313 -36.53 -1.65 11.36
CA PRO A 313 -37.11 -1.66 12.70
C PRO A 313 -38.63 -1.50 12.57
N PRO A 314 -39.45 -2.28 13.28
CA PRO A 314 -40.89 -2.03 13.32
C PRO A 314 -41.17 -0.59 13.73
N LEU A 315 -42.12 0.08 13.07
CA LEU A 315 -42.45 1.46 13.38
C LEU A 315 -43.49 1.53 14.50
N ASP A 316 -43.38 2.52 15.36
CA ASP A 316 -44.45 2.98 16.24
C ASP A 316 -44.74 4.45 15.92
N VAL A 317 -45.88 4.68 15.25
CA VAL A 317 -46.30 6.02 14.82
C VAL A 317 -47.41 6.53 15.75
N VAL A 318 -47.24 7.70 16.33
CA VAL A 318 -48.25 8.36 17.18
C VAL A 318 -48.74 9.61 16.47
N PHE A 319 -50.01 9.64 16.09
CA PHE A 319 -50.64 10.85 15.57
C PHE A 319 -51.07 11.73 16.74
N VAL A 320 -50.66 12.98 16.74
CA VAL A 320 -51.05 14.00 17.72
C VAL A 320 -51.86 15.05 16.99
N VAL A 321 -53.15 15.13 17.30
CA VAL A 321 -54.14 15.85 16.51
C VAL A 321 -54.71 16.99 17.33
N ASP A 322 -54.69 18.18 16.75
CA ASP A 322 -55.40 19.35 17.26
C ASP A 322 -56.92 19.10 17.27
N GLU A 323 -57.53 19.24 18.44
CA GLU A 323 -58.98 19.19 18.65
C GLU A 323 -59.51 20.53 19.18
N SER A 324 -58.81 21.63 18.90
CA SER A 324 -59.24 22.98 19.22
C SER A 324 -60.43 23.45 18.36
N GLY A 325 -61.14 24.49 18.82
CA GLY A 325 -62.38 24.94 18.16
C GLY A 325 -62.19 25.38 16.71
N SER A 326 -60.99 25.86 16.34
CA SER A 326 -60.61 26.24 14.97
C SER A 326 -60.64 25.07 13.98
N MET A 327 -60.48 23.84 14.45
CA MET A 327 -60.56 22.64 13.62
C MET A 327 -61.98 22.32 13.11
N LEU A 328 -63.01 23.02 13.62
CA LEU A 328 -64.37 22.99 13.05
C LEU A 328 -64.54 23.90 11.84
N SER A 329 -63.56 24.76 11.55
CA SER A 329 -63.56 25.61 10.36
C SER A 329 -63.41 24.79 9.08
N THR A 330 -63.83 25.39 7.96
CA THR A 330 -63.80 24.77 6.65
C THR A 330 -62.58 25.25 5.87
N THR A 331 -61.86 24.33 5.25
CA THR A 331 -60.80 24.59 4.28
C THR A 331 -61.35 25.28 3.02
N SER A 332 -60.44 25.75 2.15
CA SER A 332 -60.81 26.41 0.88
C SER A 332 -61.64 25.51 -0.06
N ASP A 333 -61.46 24.19 0.02
CA ASP A 333 -62.16 23.15 -0.75
C ASP A 333 -63.49 22.68 -0.13
N GLY A 334 -63.93 23.28 0.98
CA GLY A 334 -65.26 23.04 1.54
C GLY A 334 -65.35 21.90 2.55
N VAL A 335 -64.22 21.34 3.00
CA VAL A 335 -64.16 20.27 4.01
C VAL A 335 -63.80 20.82 5.38
N ARG A 336 -64.35 20.27 6.46
CA ARG A 336 -63.94 20.68 7.81
C ARG A 336 -62.49 20.25 8.07
N LYS A 337 -61.68 21.11 8.67
CA LYS A 337 -60.26 20.82 8.96
C LYS A 337 -60.08 19.50 9.72
N ILE A 338 -60.89 19.25 10.76
CA ILE A 338 -60.85 17.97 11.48
C ILE A 338 -61.16 16.76 10.59
N GLN A 339 -62.08 16.90 9.62
CA GLN A 339 -62.40 15.83 8.69
C GLN A 339 -61.25 15.58 7.70
N ALA A 340 -60.58 16.63 7.22
CA ALA A 340 -59.38 16.50 6.40
C ALA A 340 -58.25 15.79 7.16
N ALA A 341 -58.03 16.13 8.43
CA ALA A 341 -57.04 15.48 9.29
C ALA A 341 -57.34 13.98 9.48
N GLN A 342 -58.60 13.63 9.75
CA GLN A 342 -59.04 12.23 9.87
C GLN A 342 -58.81 11.43 8.59
N ASP A 343 -59.15 12.02 7.43
CA ASP A 343 -58.93 11.39 6.12
C ASP A 343 -57.43 11.15 5.86
N ALA A 344 -56.58 12.14 6.15
CA ALA A 344 -55.13 12.07 5.96
C ALA A 344 -54.47 11.01 6.86
N ILE A 345 -54.88 10.90 8.14
CA ILE A 345 -54.40 9.85 9.06
C ILE A 345 -54.75 8.45 8.54
N LYS A 346 -55.99 8.25 8.08
CA LYS A 346 -56.41 6.93 7.54
C LYS A 346 -55.61 6.57 6.29
N GLN A 347 -55.36 7.54 5.40
CA GLN A 347 -54.55 7.33 4.21
C GLN A 347 -53.09 6.98 4.55
N PHE A 348 -52.50 7.69 5.54
CA PHE A 348 -51.18 7.38 6.08
C PHE A 348 -51.12 5.95 6.60
N THR A 349 -52.09 5.56 7.45
CA THR A 349 -52.09 4.23 8.07
C THR A 349 -52.16 3.10 7.04
N GLY A 350 -52.80 3.35 5.88
CA GLY A 350 -52.84 2.43 4.75
C GLY A 350 -51.49 2.20 4.07
N GLN A 351 -50.50 3.07 4.28
CA GLN A 351 -49.12 2.90 3.76
C GLN A 351 -48.23 2.05 4.68
N LEU A 352 -48.67 1.74 5.91
CA LEU A 352 -47.89 1.03 6.91
C LEU A 352 -48.08 -0.49 6.81
N ASN A 353 -47.08 -1.25 7.28
CA ASN A 353 -47.17 -2.71 7.29
C ASN A 353 -47.92 -3.20 8.54
N ALA A 354 -49.18 -3.58 8.39
CA ALA A 354 -50.04 -4.03 9.48
C ALA A 354 -49.54 -5.28 10.24
N SER A 355 -48.63 -6.08 9.67
CA SER A 355 -48.04 -7.23 10.38
C SER A 355 -46.89 -6.85 11.32
N LYS A 356 -46.39 -5.62 11.23
CA LYS A 356 -45.13 -5.18 11.83
C LYS A 356 -45.26 -3.86 12.59
N ASP A 357 -45.85 -2.86 11.96
CA ASP A 357 -45.92 -1.48 12.45
C ASP A 357 -47.13 -1.29 13.36
N ARG A 358 -47.07 -0.31 14.26
CA ARG A 358 -48.16 0.06 15.17
C ARG A 358 -48.45 1.54 15.08
N VAL A 359 -49.69 1.89 15.32
CA VAL A 359 -50.22 3.24 15.32
C VAL A 359 -50.90 3.55 16.66
N GLY A 360 -50.74 4.78 17.12
CA GLY A 360 -51.42 5.36 18.27
C GLY A 360 -51.98 6.74 17.92
N LEU A 361 -52.89 7.23 18.76
CA LEU A 361 -53.62 8.47 18.51
C LEU A 361 -53.78 9.26 19.81
N VAL A 362 -53.45 10.55 19.75
CA VAL A 362 -53.55 11.52 20.84
C VAL A 362 -54.31 12.74 20.32
N GLY A 363 -55.33 13.17 21.05
CA GLY A 363 -55.99 14.46 20.83
C GLY A 363 -55.56 15.48 21.86
N TYR A 364 -55.56 16.76 21.52
CA TYR A 364 -55.32 17.85 22.48
C TYR A 364 -56.24 19.05 22.24
N SER A 365 -56.62 19.77 23.30
CA SER A 365 -57.24 21.10 23.19
C SER A 365 -57.06 21.92 24.47
N GLN A 366 -57.93 21.79 25.47
CA GLN A 366 -57.84 22.45 26.78
C GLN A 366 -58.48 21.59 27.88
N PRO A 367 -58.21 21.85 29.17
CA PRO A 367 -58.87 21.18 30.29
C PRO A 367 -60.40 21.24 30.18
N GLY A 368 -61.04 20.09 30.35
CA GLY A 368 -62.50 19.94 30.34
C GLY A 368 -63.14 19.87 28.95
N ALA A 369 -62.34 19.88 27.88
CA ALA A 369 -62.81 19.74 26.50
C ALA A 369 -62.59 18.32 25.92
N GLY A 370 -62.04 17.40 26.71
CA GLY A 370 -61.82 16.02 26.29
C GLY A 370 -63.08 15.15 26.25
N PRO A 371 -63.00 13.95 25.66
CA PRO A 371 -64.05 12.94 25.70
C PRO A 371 -64.50 12.60 27.11
N SER A 372 -65.72 12.11 27.28
CA SER A 372 -66.32 11.82 28.60
C SER A 372 -65.54 10.86 29.53
N TYR A 373 -64.51 10.17 29.01
CA TYR A 373 -63.67 9.26 29.78
C TYR A 373 -62.40 9.91 30.36
N THR A 374 -62.06 11.13 29.94
CA THR A 374 -60.85 11.84 30.38
C THR A 374 -61.10 12.61 31.67
N ASP A 375 -60.06 12.94 32.42
CA ASP A 375 -60.21 13.84 33.57
C ASP A 375 -60.49 15.27 33.08
N GLY A 376 -61.26 16.04 33.84
CA GLY A 376 -61.55 17.43 33.53
C GLY A 376 -60.31 18.34 33.62
N SER A 377 -59.22 17.88 34.25
CA SER A 377 -57.93 18.60 34.26
C SER A 377 -57.07 18.37 33.02
N ASP A 378 -57.37 17.37 32.20
CA ASP A 378 -56.48 16.95 31.11
C ASP A 378 -56.62 17.86 29.88
N ALA A 379 -55.49 18.36 29.38
CA ALA A 379 -55.43 19.16 28.16
C ALA A 379 -55.14 18.35 26.88
N ALA A 380 -54.75 17.08 27.04
CA ALA A 380 -54.53 16.12 25.96
C ALA A 380 -54.83 14.69 26.44
N TRP A 381 -55.23 13.80 25.53
CA TRP A 381 -55.68 12.46 25.87
C TRP A 381 -55.32 11.42 24.78
N PRO A 382 -54.87 10.22 25.18
CA PRO A 382 -54.68 9.13 24.25
C PRO A 382 -56.01 8.42 23.95
N TYR A 383 -56.29 8.21 22.67
CA TYR A 383 -57.40 7.36 22.23
C TYR A 383 -56.99 5.89 22.26
N LEU A 384 -57.86 5.04 22.83
CA LEU A 384 -57.63 3.60 22.92
C LEU A 384 -58.40 2.86 21.82
N THR A 385 -57.68 2.20 20.92
CA THR A 385 -58.30 1.25 19.98
C THR A 385 -58.36 -0.13 20.63
N HIS A 386 -59.56 -0.65 20.86
CA HIS A 386 -59.79 -1.93 21.57
C HIS A 386 -59.03 -2.01 22.92
N GLY A 387 -58.98 -0.90 23.67
CA GLY A 387 -58.31 -0.82 24.97
C GLY A 387 -56.78 -0.79 24.91
N ARG A 388 -56.18 -0.55 23.73
CA ARG A 388 -54.72 -0.47 23.53
C ARG A 388 -54.29 0.91 23.03
N TYR A 389 -53.16 1.39 23.52
CA TYR A 389 -52.53 2.66 23.13
C TYR A 389 -51.83 2.59 21.76
N LEU A 390 -51.19 1.46 21.46
CA LEU A 390 -50.56 1.18 20.17
C LEU A 390 -51.14 -0.12 19.62
N THR A 391 -51.68 -0.06 18.40
CA THR A 391 -52.31 -1.18 17.71
C THR A 391 -51.80 -1.29 16.28
N PRO A 392 -51.81 -2.47 15.64
CA PRO A 392 -51.61 -2.53 14.19
C PRO A 392 -52.59 -1.64 13.42
N PRO A 393 -52.16 -1.02 12.30
CA PRO A 393 -53.04 -0.40 11.31
C PRO A 393 -54.23 -1.32 10.98
N SER A 394 -55.45 -0.83 11.15
CA SER A 394 -56.67 -1.63 11.01
C SER A 394 -57.92 -0.76 10.89
N ASP A 395 -59.02 -1.33 10.40
CA ASP A 395 -60.32 -0.65 10.34
C ASP A 395 -60.82 -0.19 11.72
N ALA A 396 -60.42 -0.91 12.78
CA ALA A 396 -60.71 -0.51 14.15
C ALA A 396 -59.96 0.76 14.58
N PHE A 397 -58.70 0.92 14.14
CA PHE A 397 -57.95 2.15 14.34
C PHE A 397 -58.59 3.29 13.55
N ASN A 398 -58.96 3.05 12.28
CA ASN A 398 -59.66 4.05 11.46
C ASN A 398 -60.98 4.50 12.10
N SER A 399 -61.73 3.57 12.69
CA SER A 399 -62.96 3.89 13.45
C SER A 399 -62.67 4.68 14.72
N THR A 400 -61.49 4.54 15.32
CA THR A 400 -61.05 5.36 16.46
C THR A 400 -60.69 6.78 16.01
N VAL A 401 -60.02 6.90 14.86
CA VAL A 401 -59.71 8.20 14.23
C VAL A 401 -61.00 8.99 13.94
N ASP A 402 -62.07 8.33 13.52
CA ASP A 402 -63.39 8.97 13.31
C ASP A 402 -63.99 9.62 14.56
N THR A 403 -63.50 9.29 15.75
CA THR A 403 -64.01 9.82 17.03
C THR A 403 -63.28 11.07 17.50
N THR A 404 -62.20 11.48 16.83
CA THR A 404 -61.48 12.71 17.18
C THR A 404 -62.28 13.94 16.82
N GLY A 405 -62.12 15.01 17.59
CA GLY A 405 -62.52 16.33 17.15
C GLY A 405 -63.00 17.25 18.27
N PRO A 406 -63.21 18.52 17.93
CA PRO A 406 -63.43 19.54 18.94
C PRO A 406 -64.77 19.37 19.66
N ALA A 407 -64.77 19.51 20.99
CA ALA A 407 -66.00 19.47 21.78
C ALA A 407 -67.01 20.57 21.38
N ASN A 408 -66.51 21.75 20.99
CA ASN A 408 -67.28 22.86 20.43
C ASN A 408 -66.34 23.92 19.81
N SER A 409 -66.88 25.01 19.26
CA SER A 409 -66.10 26.06 18.58
C SER A 409 -65.29 27.01 19.50
N TYR A 410 -65.41 26.89 20.82
CA TYR A 410 -64.82 27.82 21.80
C TYR A 410 -63.73 27.20 22.69
N VAL A 411 -63.12 26.10 22.23
CA VAL A 411 -62.05 25.42 22.96
C VAL A 411 -60.67 25.81 22.42
N SER A 412 -59.70 25.96 23.31
CA SER A 412 -58.37 26.51 23.02
C SER A 412 -57.39 25.45 22.48
N THR A 413 -56.14 25.85 22.22
CA THR A 413 -55.12 25.09 21.47
C THR A 413 -53.89 24.85 22.36
N TYR A 414 -53.93 23.85 23.23
CA TYR A 414 -52.84 23.55 24.16
C TYR A 414 -51.88 22.50 23.57
N GLY A 415 -51.28 22.81 22.41
CA GLY A 415 -50.44 21.86 21.65
C GLY A 415 -49.24 21.32 22.42
N SER A 416 -48.74 22.11 23.39
CA SER A 416 -47.69 21.66 24.32
C SER A 416 -48.10 20.42 25.13
N ALA A 417 -49.38 20.27 25.49
CA ALA A 417 -49.91 19.05 26.13
C ALA A 417 -49.90 17.84 25.19
N GLY A 418 -50.14 18.05 23.90
CA GLY A 418 -50.10 16.99 22.88
C GLY A 418 -48.72 16.35 22.78
N VAL A 419 -47.65 17.16 22.72
CA VAL A 419 -46.26 16.67 22.72
C VAL A 419 -45.93 15.93 24.02
N ASP A 420 -46.43 16.42 25.15
CA ASP A 420 -46.24 15.78 26.47
C ASP A 420 -46.82 14.36 26.50
N VAL A 421 -48.10 14.23 26.12
CA VAL A 421 -48.79 12.94 26.13
C VAL A 421 -48.18 11.99 25.09
N ALA A 422 -47.70 12.50 23.96
CA ALA A 422 -46.96 11.70 22.98
C ALA A 422 -45.67 11.11 23.59
N ASN A 423 -44.88 11.93 24.29
CA ASN A 423 -43.67 11.49 25.00
C ASN A 423 -44.00 10.41 26.04
N VAL A 424 -45.05 10.63 26.84
CA VAL A 424 -45.48 9.64 27.84
C VAL A 424 -45.90 8.33 27.17
N LEU A 425 -46.67 8.40 26.08
CA LEU A 425 -47.13 7.21 25.36
C LEU A 425 -45.96 6.44 24.74
N GLN A 426 -45.03 7.14 24.09
CA GLN A 426 -43.85 6.53 23.49
C GLN A 426 -42.95 5.90 24.54
N HIS A 427 -42.62 6.63 25.61
CA HIS A 427 -41.80 6.11 26.71
C HIS A 427 -42.38 4.85 27.35
N LEU A 428 -43.71 4.79 27.54
CA LEU A 428 -44.38 3.69 28.23
C LEU A 428 -44.75 2.50 27.32
N LYS A 429 -44.97 2.71 26.02
CA LYS A 429 -45.59 1.72 25.12
C LYS A 429 -44.73 1.34 23.91
N SER A 430 -43.75 2.18 23.55
CA SER A 430 -42.70 1.84 22.59
C SER A 430 -41.54 1.10 23.28
N ASN A 431 -40.52 0.71 22.53
CA ASN A 431 -39.26 0.22 23.07
C ASN A 431 -38.11 0.48 22.07
N GLN A 432 -36.86 0.34 22.54
CA GLN A 432 -35.65 0.64 21.76
C GLN A 432 -35.44 -0.22 20.49
N THR A 433 -36.21 -1.29 20.28
CA THR A 433 -36.14 -2.11 19.05
C THR A 433 -37.05 -1.60 17.93
N ARG A 434 -37.81 -0.53 18.20
CA ARG A 434 -38.82 0.05 17.31
C ARG A 434 -38.51 1.52 17.09
N GLU A 435 -38.60 1.98 15.85
CA GLU A 435 -38.40 3.38 15.51
C GLU A 435 -39.66 4.16 15.89
N SER A 436 -39.49 5.20 16.71
CA SER A 436 -40.59 5.94 17.32
C SER A 436 -40.83 7.25 16.58
N ILE A 437 -42.01 7.39 15.97
CA ILE A 437 -42.38 8.53 15.14
C ILE A 437 -43.60 9.23 15.74
N VAL A 438 -43.56 10.55 15.85
CA VAL A 438 -44.75 11.39 16.11
C VAL A 438 -45.11 12.13 14.83
N VAL A 439 -46.38 12.16 14.48
CA VAL A 439 -46.93 13.06 13.46
C VAL A 439 -47.85 14.05 14.16
N PHE A 440 -47.36 15.27 14.35
CA PHE A 440 -48.02 16.33 15.11
C PHE A 440 -48.69 17.32 14.15
N LEU A 441 -50.00 17.49 14.27
CA LEU A 441 -50.80 18.39 13.44
C LEU A 441 -51.36 19.52 14.30
N SER A 442 -51.18 20.78 13.87
CA SER A 442 -51.77 21.97 14.49
C SER A 442 -52.37 22.92 13.45
N ASP A 443 -53.47 23.57 13.81
CA ASP A 443 -54.14 24.58 12.98
C ASP A 443 -54.16 25.98 13.62
N GLY A 444 -53.57 26.12 14.81
CA GLY A 444 -53.60 27.33 15.62
C GLY A 444 -52.33 27.59 16.43
N GLU A 445 -52.31 28.76 17.08
CA GLU A 445 -51.28 29.22 18.01
C GLU A 445 -51.44 28.57 19.39
N PHE A 446 -50.34 28.11 20.00
CA PHE A 446 -50.40 27.52 21.33
C PHE A 446 -50.70 28.60 22.37
N ASN A 447 -51.79 28.42 23.12
CA ASN A 447 -52.33 29.46 24.01
C ASN A 447 -52.56 28.97 25.45
N GLY A 448 -51.97 27.83 25.84
CA GLY A 448 -51.92 27.35 27.21
C GLY A 448 -51.18 26.02 27.38
N HIS A 449 -51.21 25.47 28.60
CA HIS A 449 -50.42 24.32 29.08
C HIS A 449 -48.90 24.56 29.15
N THR A 450 -48.52 25.40 30.11
CA THR A 450 -47.12 25.72 30.43
C THR A 450 -46.46 24.58 31.22
N MET A 451 -45.15 24.70 31.47
CA MET A 451 -44.38 23.76 32.29
C MET A 451 -43.84 24.47 33.53
N ASP A 452 -44.04 23.88 34.71
CA ASP A 452 -43.49 24.42 35.97
C ASP A 452 -41.95 24.41 35.91
N GLY A 453 -41.32 25.56 36.17
CA GLY A 453 -39.86 25.72 36.13
C GLY A 453 -39.30 26.31 34.83
N ILE A 454 -40.16 26.70 33.87
CA ILE A 454 -39.80 27.59 32.77
C ILE A 454 -40.15 29.04 33.18
N ASP A 455 -39.18 29.94 33.21
CA ASP A 455 -39.32 31.32 33.73
C ASP A 455 -40.29 32.20 32.93
N SER A 456 -40.65 31.82 31.70
CA SER A 456 -41.46 32.64 30.77
C SER A 456 -42.97 32.47 30.89
N GLY A 457 -43.45 31.31 31.39
CA GLY A 457 -44.87 30.96 31.30
C GLY A 457 -45.39 30.86 29.86
N ASP A 458 -44.51 30.66 28.87
CA ASP A 458 -44.86 30.56 27.45
C ASP A 458 -45.18 29.10 27.06
N PRO A 459 -46.39 28.80 26.56
CA PRO A 459 -46.74 27.45 26.08
C PRO A 459 -45.91 26.98 24.87
N ASN A 460 -45.36 27.90 24.07
CA ASN A 460 -44.48 27.58 22.95
C ASN A 460 -43.13 27.05 23.42
N GLU A 461 -42.49 27.75 24.36
CA GLU A 461 -41.22 27.30 24.96
C GLU A 461 -41.39 25.95 25.67
N ALA A 462 -42.54 25.73 26.33
CA ALA A 462 -42.86 24.44 26.91
C ALA A 462 -42.95 23.32 25.86
N ALA A 463 -43.42 23.61 24.64
CA ALA A 463 -43.50 22.63 23.56
C ALA A 463 -42.10 22.29 23.00
N GLU A 464 -41.22 23.28 22.86
CA GLU A 464 -39.82 23.10 22.45
C GLU A 464 -39.02 22.26 23.48
N GLN A 465 -39.21 22.50 24.77
CA GLN A 465 -38.60 21.68 25.83
C GLN A 465 -39.12 20.23 25.81
N ARG A 466 -40.41 20.03 25.51
CA ARG A 466 -40.98 18.69 25.33
C ARG A 466 -40.46 18.02 24.07
N ALA A 467 -40.17 18.75 22.99
CA ALA A 467 -39.48 18.21 21.81
C ALA A 467 -38.06 17.75 22.16
N SER A 468 -37.34 18.49 23.01
CA SER A 468 -36.04 18.03 23.53
C SER A 468 -36.16 16.72 24.33
N THR A 469 -37.30 16.51 25.01
CA THR A 469 -37.60 15.23 25.67
C THR A 469 -37.88 14.12 24.66
N SER A 470 -38.61 14.41 23.56
CA SER A 470 -38.81 13.45 22.46
C SER A 470 -37.47 13.00 21.85
N ALA A 471 -36.57 13.95 21.59
CA ALA A 471 -35.23 13.67 21.07
C ALA A 471 -34.40 12.79 22.03
N GLN A 472 -34.47 13.04 23.34
CA GLN A 472 -33.81 12.19 24.35
C GLN A 472 -34.38 10.76 24.43
N GLN A 473 -35.61 10.55 23.93
CA GLN A 473 -36.26 9.25 23.84
C GLN A 473 -36.08 8.58 22.47
N ASP A 474 -35.18 9.11 21.61
CA ASP A 474 -34.97 8.67 20.23
C ASP A 474 -36.28 8.69 19.39
N ALA A 475 -37.16 9.66 19.64
CA ALA A 475 -38.40 9.85 18.89
C ALA A 475 -38.32 11.05 17.95
N ALA A 476 -38.55 10.81 16.66
CA ALA A 476 -38.62 11.86 15.64
C ALA A 476 -40.04 12.44 15.53
N VAL A 477 -40.17 13.77 15.58
CA VAL A 477 -41.46 14.46 15.51
C VAL A 477 -41.58 15.18 14.17
N TYR A 478 -42.48 14.71 13.31
CA TYR A 478 -42.87 15.41 12.10
C TYR A 478 -44.03 16.36 12.43
N THR A 479 -43.90 17.64 12.09
CA THR A 479 -44.91 18.64 12.39
C THR A 479 -45.61 19.09 11.11
N VAL A 480 -46.92 19.33 11.21
CA VAL A 480 -47.75 19.80 10.10
C VAL A 480 -48.55 21.02 10.56
N GLY A 481 -48.26 22.16 9.96
CA GLY A 481 -49.06 23.39 10.10
C GLY A 481 -50.20 23.38 9.09
N PHE A 482 -51.44 23.52 9.57
CA PHE A 482 -52.64 23.37 8.73
C PHE A 482 -53.55 24.60 8.78
N GLY A 483 -53.52 25.43 7.74
CA GLY A 483 -54.25 26.69 7.70
C GLY A 483 -54.20 27.33 6.33
N GLN A 484 -55.03 28.34 6.08
CA GLN A 484 -55.02 29.03 4.78
C GLN A 484 -53.76 29.88 4.58
N SER A 485 -53.13 30.27 5.68
CA SER A 485 -51.85 30.97 5.71
C SER A 485 -50.99 30.46 6.87
N THR A 486 -49.68 30.56 6.74
CA THR A 486 -48.74 30.23 7.83
C THR A 486 -48.84 31.16 9.04
N GLY A 487 -49.58 32.26 8.93
CA GLY A 487 -49.92 33.12 10.07
C GLY A 487 -51.12 32.64 10.91
N ASP A 488 -51.78 31.54 10.51
CA ASP A 488 -52.90 30.97 11.27
C ASP A 488 -52.43 30.18 12.50
N PHE A 489 -51.14 29.82 12.55
CA PHE A 489 -50.51 29.00 13.58
C PHE A 489 -49.04 29.40 13.77
N ASN A 490 -48.42 28.88 14.83
CA ASN A 490 -47.03 29.20 15.13
C ASN A 490 -46.05 28.38 14.29
N GLU A 491 -45.80 28.80 13.04
CA GLU A 491 -44.89 28.09 12.13
C GLU A 491 -43.48 27.90 12.73
N SER A 492 -42.94 28.92 13.41
CA SER A 492 -41.61 28.84 14.02
C SER A 492 -41.49 27.73 15.06
N VAL A 493 -42.51 27.58 15.93
CA VAL A 493 -42.49 26.56 16.98
C VAL A 493 -42.63 25.16 16.38
N LEU A 494 -43.45 24.99 15.34
CA LEU A 494 -43.57 23.70 14.64
C LEU A 494 -42.25 23.31 13.94
N GLN A 495 -41.54 24.27 13.35
CA GLN A 495 -40.21 24.04 12.76
C GLN A 495 -39.17 23.67 13.82
N GLU A 496 -39.19 24.33 14.98
CA GLU A 496 -38.25 24.06 16.08
C GLU A 496 -38.47 22.66 16.66
N ILE A 497 -39.72 22.26 16.89
CA ILE A 497 -40.09 20.90 17.36
C ILE A 497 -39.56 19.84 16.39
N ALA A 498 -39.78 20.02 15.09
CA ALA A 498 -39.33 19.05 14.08
C ALA A 498 -37.80 18.98 14.00
N THR A 499 -37.13 20.14 13.95
CA THR A 499 -35.68 20.22 13.84
C THR A 499 -34.98 19.63 15.06
N THR A 500 -35.49 19.90 16.27
CA THR A 500 -34.95 19.38 17.54
C THR A 500 -34.92 17.86 17.59
N THR A 501 -35.88 17.20 16.93
CA THR A 501 -36.09 15.75 17.02
C THR A 501 -35.58 14.98 15.81
N GLY A 502 -35.02 15.66 14.81
CA GLY A 502 -34.62 15.06 13.53
C GLY A 502 -35.79 14.72 12.61
N GLY A 503 -36.99 15.22 12.91
CA GLY A 503 -38.15 15.19 12.01
C GLY A 503 -38.12 16.32 10.97
N GLU A 504 -39.23 16.51 10.27
CA GLU A 504 -39.38 17.55 9.25
C GLU A 504 -40.73 18.26 9.40
N TYR A 505 -40.73 19.58 9.15
CA TYR A 505 -41.92 20.42 9.14
C TYR A 505 -42.56 20.44 7.75
N TYR A 506 -43.89 20.39 7.72
CA TYR A 506 -44.70 20.51 6.52
C TYR A 506 -45.80 21.54 6.71
N TYR A 507 -46.20 22.17 5.61
CA TYR A 507 -47.33 23.07 5.53
C TYR A 507 -48.39 22.48 4.60
N ALA A 508 -49.66 22.58 5.01
CA ALA A 508 -50.80 22.22 4.18
C ALA A 508 -51.84 23.35 4.20
N SER A 509 -52.33 23.76 3.03
CA SER A 509 -53.29 24.86 2.94
C SER A 509 -54.75 24.40 2.83
N ASP A 510 -54.94 23.17 2.38
CA ASP A 510 -56.24 22.53 2.20
C ASP A 510 -56.18 21.01 2.41
N LYS A 511 -57.29 20.32 2.14
CA LYS A 511 -57.38 18.87 2.33
C LYS A 511 -56.42 18.08 1.44
N ASP A 512 -56.28 18.47 0.18
CA ASP A 512 -55.48 17.72 -0.80
C ASP A 512 -53.99 17.88 -0.47
N ASP A 513 -53.56 19.08 -0.10
CA ASP A 513 -52.21 19.34 0.42
C ASP A 513 -51.92 18.49 1.67
N LEU A 514 -52.87 18.45 2.61
CA LEU A 514 -52.71 17.70 3.86
C LEU A 514 -52.59 16.19 3.61
N SER A 515 -53.40 15.68 2.68
CA SER A 515 -53.34 14.30 2.21
C SER A 515 -51.96 13.98 1.60
N GLU A 516 -51.44 14.84 0.74
CA GLU A 516 -50.12 14.68 0.13
C GLU A 516 -49.00 14.69 1.17
N VAL A 517 -49.02 15.64 2.11
CA VAL A 517 -48.06 15.72 3.22
C VAL A 517 -48.01 14.43 4.01
N PHE A 518 -49.16 13.89 4.42
CA PHE A 518 -49.22 12.65 5.20
C PHE A 518 -48.69 11.45 4.39
N VAL A 519 -49.00 11.36 3.09
CA VAL A 519 -48.45 10.32 2.21
C VAL A 519 -46.93 10.44 2.05
N ASN A 520 -46.41 11.66 1.96
CA ASN A 520 -44.97 11.92 1.85
C ASN A 520 -44.24 11.52 3.13
N ILE A 521 -44.76 11.89 4.30
CA ILE A 521 -44.21 11.45 5.59
C ILE A 521 -44.24 9.92 5.67
N ALA A 522 -45.39 9.30 5.36
CA ALA A 522 -45.52 7.85 5.39
C ALA A 522 -44.50 7.17 4.47
N THR A 523 -44.38 7.61 3.22
CA THR A 523 -43.42 7.07 2.24
C THR A 523 -41.98 7.18 2.71
N ARG A 524 -41.64 8.30 3.34
CA ARG A 524 -40.30 8.57 3.87
C ARG A 524 -39.94 7.63 5.02
N ILE A 525 -40.87 7.42 5.96
CA ILE A 525 -40.63 6.56 7.13
C ILE A 525 -40.86 5.06 6.83
N SER A 526 -41.67 4.71 5.83
CA SER A 526 -42.09 3.34 5.54
C SER A 526 -41.42 2.70 4.32
N SER A 527 -40.48 3.40 3.65
CA SER A 527 -39.90 2.98 2.36
C SER A 527 -39.55 1.48 2.31
N THR A 528 -40.23 0.76 1.43
CA THR A 528 -39.97 -0.66 1.12
C THR A 528 -38.90 -0.84 0.04
N LYS A 529 -38.19 0.23 -0.36
CA LYS A 529 -37.10 0.15 -1.33
C LYS A 529 -35.82 -0.27 -0.61
N GLN A 530 -35.09 -1.20 -1.19
CA GLN A 530 -33.81 -1.69 -0.67
C GLN A 530 -32.67 -1.29 -1.60
N ILE A 531 -31.48 -1.12 -1.04
CA ILE A 531 -30.24 -1.14 -1.80
C ILE A 531 -29.93 -2.61 -2.08
N ALA A 532 -30.25 -3.05 -3.29
CA ALA A 532 -30.02 -4.40 -3.78
C ALA A 532 -28.57 -4.54 -4.25
N ARG A 533 -27.75 -5.31 -3.52
CA ARG A 533 -26.39 -5.64 -3.97
C ARG A 533 -26.47 -6.53 -5.20
N LEU A 534 -25.96 -6.04 -6.32
CA LEU A 534 -25.96 -6.78 -7.57
C LEU A 534 -25.03 -7.99 -7.42
N PRO A 535 -25.54 -9.24 -7.46
CA PRO A 535 -24.67 -10.41 -7.33
C PRO A 535 -23.70 -10.44 -8.51
N THR A 536 -22.41 -10.48 -8.19
CA THR A 536 -21.36 -10.39 -9.21
C THR A 536 -20.17 -11.26 -8.85
N SER A 537 -19.44 -11.72 -9.86
CA SER A 537 -18.14 -12.37 -9.70
C SER A 537 -17.20 -11.87 -10.78
N THR A 538 -15.92 -11.80 -10.45
CA THR A 538 -14.84 -11.60 -11.44
C THR A 538 -14.41 -12.94 -12.04
N SER A 539 -13.80 -12.90 -13.22
CA SER A 539 -13.16 -14.04 -13.87
C SER A 539 -11.99 -13.52 -14.69
N LEU A 540 -10.78 -13.61 -14.15
CA LEU A 540 -9.58 -13.20 -14.89
C LEU A 540 -9.20 -14.31 -15.87
N GLN A 541 -8.95 -13.95 -17.12
CA GLN A 541 -8.60 -14.89 -18.16
C GLN A 541 -7.19 -14.61 -18.68
N THR A 542 -6.50 -15.65 -19.14
CA THR A 542 -5.19 -15.48 -19.77
C THR A 542 -5.21 -15.94 -21.22
N GLY A 543 -4.30 -15.43 -22.04
CA GLY A 543 -4.17 -15.77 -23.46
C GLY A 543 -3.97 -17.27 -23.72
N ALA A 544 -3.40 -18.02 -22.77
CA ALA A 544 -3.27 -19.48 -22.86
C ALA A 544 -4.56 -20.25 -22.51
N GLY A 545 -5.68 -19.56 -22.26
CA GLY A 545 -6.97 -20.16 -21.94
C GLY A 545 -7.19 -20.46 -20.45
N GLY A 546 -6.34 -19.94 -19.56
CA GLY A 546 -6.56 -20.02 -18.11
C GLY A 546 -7.74 -19.15 -17.69
N ALA A 547 -8.61 -19.66 -16.81
CA ALA A 547 -9.69 -18.89 -16.19
C ALA A 547 -9.58 -18.97 -14.66
N TYR A 548 -9.47 -17.82 -14.03
CA TYR A 548 -9.18 -17.68 -12.61
C TYR A 548 -10.36 -17.01 -11.90
N ALA A 549 -10.98 -17.78 -11.01
CA ALA A 549 -12.07 -17.32 -10.15
C ALA A 549 -11.53 -16.58 -8.90
N PRO A 550 -12.31 -15.66 -8.32
CA PRO A 550 -11.89 -14.88 -7.17
C PRO A 550 -11.72 -15.76 -5.93
N GLN A 551 -10.74 -15.40 -5.11
CA GLN A 551 -10.47 -15.99 -3.82
C GLN A 551 -10.87 -15.02 -2.71
N ILE A 552 -11.64 -15.49 -1.73
CA ILE A 552 -12.01 -14.75 -0.52
C ILE A 552 -11.43 -15.52 0.67
N ALA A 553 -10.66 -14.85 1.52
CA ALA A 553 -10.02 -15.47 2.66
C ALA A 553 -10.99 -15.55 3.86
N GLY A 554 -11.09 -16.71 4.51
CA GLY A 554 -11.96 -16.94 5.66
C GLY A 554 -13.16 -17.84 5.35
N ASP A 555 -14.16 -17.81 6.22
CA ASP A 555 -15.39 -18.61 6.06
C ASP A 555 -16.30 -18.02 4.98
N THR A 556 -16.51 -18.77 3.90
CA THR A 556 -17.32 -18.36 2.75
C THR A 556 -18.59 -19.19 2.60
N ASP A 557 -18.96 -20.02 3.59
CA ASP A 557 -20.09 -20.96 3.49
C ASP A 557 -21.45 -20.26 3.25
N ARG A 558 -21.54 -18.97 3.64
CA ARG A 558 -22.76 -18.15 3.50
C ARG A 558 -22.75 -17.25 2.28
N VAL A 559 -21.63 -17.18 1.56
CA VAL A 559 -21.48 -16.38 0.33
C VAL A 559 -22.07 -17.17 -0.82
N ALA A 560 -22.98 -16.54 -1.56
CA ALA A 560 -23.59 -17.19 -2.72
C ALA A 560 -22.51 -17.57 -3.76
N VAL A 561 -22.68 -18.72 -4.40
CA VAL A 561 -21.72 -19.26 -5.37
C VAL A 561 -22.46 -19.74 -6.61
N ASN A 562 -21.92 -19.40 -7.77
CA ASN A 562 -22.29 -20.04 -9.03
C ASN A 562 -21.20 -21.04 -9.43
N VAL A 563 -21.58 -22.22 -9.93
CA VAL A 563 -20.64 -23.21 -10.44
C VAL A 563 -20.83 -23.35 -11.95
N THR A 564 -19.80 -23.00 -12.71
CA THR A 564 -19.76 -23.15 -14.18
C THR A 564 -18.52 -23.96 -14.54
N ASP A 565 -18.69 -25.03 -15.31
CA ASP A 565 -17.61 -25.93 -15.75
C ASP A 565 -16.72 -26.46 -14.60
N GLY A 566 -17.32 -26.70 -13.44
CA GLY A 566 -16.62 -27.17 -12.23
C GLY A 566 -15.88 -26.06 -11.45
N THR A 567 -15.83 -24.84 -11.99
CA THR A 567 -15.23 -23.67 -11.32
C THR A 567 -16.25 -22.94 -10.46
N ARG A 568 -15.87 -22.61 -9.22
CA ARG A 568 -16.72 -21.90 -8.26
C ARG A 568 -16.48 -20.38 -8.36
N TYR A 569 -17.51 -19.64 -8.72
CA TYR A 569 -17.52 -18.18 -8.78
C TYR A 569 -18.30 -17.62 -7.60
N LEU A 570 -17.59 -17.12 -6.59
CA LEU A 570 -18.16 -16.55 -5.37
C LEU A 570 -18.73 -15.16 -5.64
N ASN A 571 -19.82 -14.81 -4.95
CA ASN A 571 -20.37 -13.46 -4.97
C ASN A 571 -19.40 -12.48 -4.28
N ILE A 572 -18.59 -11.78 -5.06
CA ILE A 572 -17.61 -10.82 -4.53
C ILE A 572 -18.25 -9.56 -3.93
N ASN A 573 -19.56 -9.37 -4.16
CA ASN A 573 -20.35 -8.23 -3.70
C ASN A 573 -21.32 -8.63 -2.58
N ASP A 574 -21.05 -9.74 -1.88
CA ASP A 574 -21.78 -10.15 -0.68
C ASP A 574 -21.27 -9.38 0.55
N PRO A 575 -22.10 -8.55 1.22
CA PRO A 575 -21.69 -7.77 2.39
C PRO A 575 -21.33 -8.62 3.62
N THR A 576 -21.67 -9.91 3.61
CA THR A 576 -21.32 -10.87 4.67
C THR A 576 -20.00 -11.59 4.44
N SER A 577 -19.31 -11.28 3.34
CA SER A 577 -17.97 -11.80 3.07
C SER A 577 -16.99 -11.41 4.19
N PRO A 578 -16.14 -12.35 4.68
CA PRO A 578 -15.18 -12.08 5.75
C PRO A 578 -14.07 -11.11 5.34
N THR A 579 -13.67 -11.12 4.07
CA THR A 579 -12.67 -10.22 3.49
C THR A 579 -13.09 -9.78 2.09
N LEU A 580 -12.35 -8.83 1.52
CA LEU A 580 -12.36 -8.58 0.08
C LEU A 580 -11.78 -9.79 -0.68
N PHE A 581 -12.01 -9.79 -1.99
CA PHE A 581 -11.52 -10.84 -2.88
C PHE A 581 -10.18 -10.46 -3.52
N SER A 582 -9.44 -11.47 -3.96
CA SER A 582 -8.22 -11.34 -4.74
C SER A 582 -8.11 -12.44 -5.81
N HIS A 583 -7.15 -12.29 -6.70
CA HIS A 583 -6.71 -13.29 -7.67
C HIS A 583 -5.19 -13.42 -7.58
N ALA A 584 -4.69 -14.65 -7.66
CA ALA A 584 -3.27 -14.92 -7.72
C ALA A 584 -3.02 -16.06 -8.71
N PHE A 585 -2.18 -15.80 -9.71
CA PHE A 585 -1.81 -16.79 -10.72
C PHE A 585 -0.48 -16.41 -11.38
N ALA A 586 0.00 -17.23 -12.31
CA ALA A 586 1.22 -16.94 -13.05
C ALA A 586 0.90 -16.81 -14.54
N VAL A 587 1.61 -15.92 -15.22
CA VAL A 587 1.50 -15.68 -16.67
C VAL A 587 2.86 -15.79 -17.33
N THR A 588 2.89 -16.29 -18.55
CA THR A 588 4.09 -16.33 -19.36
C THR A 588 4.37 -14.96 -19.99
N ASP A 589 5.63 -14.71 -20.32
CA ASP A 589 6.03 -13.53 -21.09
C ASP A 589 5.25 -13.46 -22.41
N ASN A 590 4.78 -12.26 -22.76
CA ASN A 590 3.91 -12.02 -23.92
C ASN A 590 2.50 -12.64 -23.82
N GLU A 591 2.04 -13.03 -22.64
CA GLU A 591 0.68 -13.50 -22.42
C GLU A 591 -0.25 -12.37 -21.98
N THR A 592 -1.43 -12.30 -22.60
CA THR A 592 -2.46 -11.32 -22.26
C THR A 592 -3.22 -11.75 -21.00
N VAL A 593 -3.52 -10.81 -20.11
CA VAL A 593 -4.47 -10.95 -19.00
C VAL A 593 -5.71 -10.13 -19.31
N SER A 594 -6.90 -10.73 -19.24
CA SER A 594 -8.19 -10.09 -19.46
C SER A 594 -8.99 -9.98 -18.15
N PHE A 595 -9.46 -8.78 -17.84
CA PHE A 595 -10.26 -8.49 -16.66
C PHE A 595 -11.75 -8.56 -17.01
N ASN A 596 -12.38 -9.71 -16.74
CA ASN A 596 -13.81 -9.87 -16.93
C ASN A 596 -14.53 -9.94 -15.58
N ALA A 597 -15.78 -9.49 -15.56
CA ALA A 597 -16.73 -9.76 -14.51
C ALA A 597 -18.09 -10.15 -15.10
N SER A 598 -18.96 -10.68 -14.25
CA SER A 598 -20.28 -11.14 -14.63
C SER A 598 -21.27 -10.84 -13.53
N THR A 599 -22.42 -10.32 -13.89
CA THR A 599 -23.57 -10.23 -12.99
C THR A 599 -24.38 -11.51 -13.09
N TYR A 600 -25.19 -11.78 -12.08
CA TYR A 600 -25.99 -13.01 -12.01
C TYR A 600 -27.44 -12.71 -11.65
N ASN A 601 -28.32 -13.60 -12.07
CA ASN A 601 -29.67 -13.63 -11.55
C ASN A 601 -29.66 -14.15 -10.11
N CYS A 602 -30.67 -13.74 -9.33
CA CYS A 602 -30.79 -14.12 -7.93
C CYS A 602 -32.13 -14.77 -7.65
N ALA A 603 -32.11 -16.01 -7.16
CA ALA A 603 -33.30 -16.74 -6.76
C ALA A 603 -33.76 -16.39 -5.32
N GLU A 604 -32.84 -16.06 -4.42
CA GLU A 604 -33.16 -15.74 -3.03
C GLU A 604 -32.44 -14.48 -2.54
N TRP A 605 -33.21 -13.44 -2.29
CA TRP A 605 -32.75 -12.20 -1.67
C TRP A 605 -32.90 -12.27 -0.15
N ARG A 606 -31.89 -11.76 0.56
CA ARG A 606 -31.91 -11.66 2.03
C ARG A 606 -31.48 -10.30 2.52
N GLY A 607 -32.13 -9.79 3.56
CA GLY A 607 -31.67 -8.65 4.32
C GLY A 607 -30.34 -8.94 5.02
N THR A 608 -29.49 -7.92 5.09
CA THR A 608 -28.17 -8.01 5.75
C THR A 608 -28.18 -7.44 7.18
N GLY A 609 -29.25 -6.73 7.55
CA GLY A 609 -29.31 -5.92 8.78
C GLY A 609 -28.58 -4.57 8.68
N ILE A 610 -27.91 -4.28 7.55
CA ILE A 610 -27.25 -2.99 7.30
C ILE A 610 -28.29 -2.01 6.74
N THR A 611 -28.32 -0.80 7.29
CA THR A 611 -29.15 0.32 6.80
C THR A 611 -28.29 1.46 6.29
N ARG A 612 -28.83 2.24 5.36
CA ARG A 612 -28.21 3.47 4.82
C ARG A 612 -29.29 4.52 4.67
N SER A 613 -29.04 5.74 5.14
CA SER A 613 -29.99 6.84 5.04
C SER A 613 -29.48 7.92 4.09
N HIS A 614 -30.36 8.45 3.26
CA HIS A 614 -30.07 9.55 2.34
C HIS A 614 -31.34 10.35 2.07
N ASN A 615 -31.23 11.69 2.14
CA ASN A 615 -32.35 12.63 2.01
C ASN A 615 -33.55 12.23 2.88
N GLY A 616 -33.27 11.84 4.12
CA GLY A 616 -34.24 11.43 5.13
C GLY A 616 -35.03 10.15 4.84
N SER A 617 -34.68 9.39 3.80
CA SER A 617 -35.16 8.03 3.57
C SER A 617 -34.13 7.03 4.06
N THR A 618 -34.57 5.98 4.75
CA THR A 618 -33.70 4.88 5.20
C THR A 618 -33.92 3.64 4.33
N TYR A 619 -32.83 3.12 3.77
CA TYR A 619 -32.81 1.96 2.86
C TYR A 619 -32.11 0.77 3.51
N GLN A 620 -32.72 -0.40 3.43
CA GLN A 620 -32.10 -1.66 3.84
C GLN A 620 -31.16 -2.18 2.76
N VAL A 621 -29.99 -2.67 3.14
CA VAL A 621 -29.09 -3.37 2.21
C VAL A 621 -29.48 -4.84 2.14
N THR A 622 -29.73 -5.32 0.93
CA THR A 622 -30.03 -6.72 0.65
C THR A 622 -28.93 -7.35 -0.18
N ARG A 623 -28.74 -8.65 0.01
CA ARG A 623 -27.78 -9.48 -0.72
C ARG A 623 -28.48 -10.63 -1.41
N CYS A 624 -27.84 -11.15 -2.45
CA CYS A 624 -28.23 -12.43 -3.01
C CYS A 624 -27.62 -13.58 -2.22
N SER A 625 -28.46 -14.49 -1.72
CA SER A 625 -28.03 -15.71 -1.02
C SER A 625 -28.03 -16.96 -1.90
N ASN A 626 -28.68 -16.89 -3.07
CA ASN A 626 -28.73 -17.97 -4.05
C ASN A 626 -28.61 -17.39 -5.47
N MET A 627 -27.38 -17.41 -6.00
CA MET A 627 -27.06 -16.98 -7.37
C MET A 627 -27.41 -18.08 -8.36
N THR A 628 -28.04 -17.71 -9.47
CA THR A 628 -28.45 -18.66 -10.51
C THR A 628 -27.65 -18.47 -11.78
N THR A 629 -28.28 -18.13 -12.90
CA THR A 629 -27.64 -18.01 -14.20
C THR A 629 -26.93 -16.67 -14.33
N ARG A 630 -25.83 -16.66 -15.10
CA ARG A 630 -25.19 -15.42 -15.53
C ARG A 630 -26.21 -14.53 -16.24
N ASP A 631 -26.20 -13.25 -15.92
CA ASP A 631 -27.12 -12.25 -16.44
C ASP A 631 -26.41 -11.40 -17.50
N ASP A 632 -25.44 -10.57 -17.08
CA ASP A 632 -24.63 -9.76 -17.98
C ASP A 632 -23.14 -10.06 -17.87
N ALA A 633 -22.41 -9.70 -18.93
CA ALA A 633 -20.97 -9.71 -18.99
C ALA A 633 -20.42 -8.28 -18.89
N VAL A 634 -19.45 -8.08 -17.99
CA VAL A 634 -18.65 -6.86 -17.90
C VAL A 634 -17.26 -7.20 -18.44
N GLY A 635 -16.89 -6.60 -19.56
CA GLY A 635 -15.65 -6.93 -20.29
C GLY A 635 -15.09 -5.72 -21.04
N ALA A 636 -14.47 -5.95 -22.20
CA ALA A 636 -13.69 -4.95 -22.95
C ALA A 636 -14.38 -3.59 -23.17
N GLY A 637 -15.68 -3.56 -23.45
CA GLY A 637 -16.43 -2.31 -23.70
C GLY A 637 -16.70 -1.48 -22.44
N ASN A 638 -16.57 -2.08 -21.26
CA ASN A 638 -16.95 -1.50 -19.97
C ASN A 638 -15.78 -1.59 -18.97
N ALA A 639 -14.55 -1.43 -19.46
CA ALA A 639 -13.37 -1.43 -18.62
C ALA A 639 -12.42 -0.30 -19.03
N SER A 640 -11.68 0.21 -18.06
CA SER A 640 -10.60 1.17 -18.28
C SER A 640 -9.39 0.76 -17.47
N VAL A 641 -8.20 0.80 -18.08
CA VAL A 641 -6.93 0.51 -17.42
C VAL A 641 -6.09 1.78 -17.38
N PHE A 642 -5.65 2.17 -16.20
CA PHE A 642 -4.79 3.32 -15.97
C PHE A 642 -3.44 2.86 -15.46
N LEU A 643 -2.37 3.41 -16.04
CA LEU A 643 -0.99 3.18 -15.62
C LEU A 643 -0.51 4.28 -14.69
N ASP A 644 0.68 4.10 -14.14
CA ASP A 644 1.38 5.15 -13.39
C ASP A 644 1.56 6.41 -14.26
N GLY A 645 1.35 7.59 -13.66
CA GLY A 645 1.46 8.89 -14.31
C GLY A 645 0.31 9.25 -15.26
N LYS A 646 -0.75 8.43 -15.38
CA LYS A 646 -1.90 8.75 -16.24
C LYS A 646 -2.79 9.82 -15.60
N ASN A 647 -3.28 10.74 -16.43
CA ASN A 647 -4.25 11.75 -16.04
C ASN A 647 -5.67 11.18 -16.21
N MET A 648 -6.43 11.14 -15.10
CA MET A 648 -7.79 10.59 -15.02
C MET A 648 -8.89 11.67 -15.11
N THR A 649 -8.58 12.90 -15.50
CA THR A 649 -9.57 14.01 -15.51
C THR A 649 -10.82 13.66 -16.34
N THR A 650 -10.64 13.17 -17.57
CA THR A 650 -11.76 12.79 -18.45
C THR A 650 -12.59 11.63 -17.91
N PHE A 651 -11.97 10.75 -17.11
CA PHE A 651 -12.66 9.67 -16.41
C PHE A 651 -13.55 10.24 -15.28
N PHE A 652 -13.01 11.16 -14.47
CA PHE A 652 -13.75 11.76 -13.36
C PHE A 652 -14.83 12.75 -13.80
N GLU A 653 -14.71 13.37 -14.97
CA GLU A 653 -15.78 14.19 -15.57
C GLU A 653 -17.06 13.39 -15.82
N ARG A 654 -16.96 12.07 -15.95
CA ARG A 654 -18.07 11.13 -16.18
C ARG A 654 -18.35 10.25 -14.96
N ASP A 655 -17.70 10.50 -13.83
CA ASP A 655 -17.90 9.73 -12.61
C ASP A 655 -19.04 10.35 -11.79
N ASP A 656 -20.16 9.63 -11.71
CA ASP A 656 -21.31 9.98 -10.87
C ASP A 656 -21.66 8.79 -9.97
N PRO A 657 -20.81 8.49 -8.96
CA PRO A 657 -20.95 7.31 -8.15
C PRO A 657 -22.25 7.36 -7.36
N ALA A 658 -22.93 6.22 -7.24
CA ALA A 658 -24.09 6.12 -6.39
C ALA A 658 -23.77 6.56 -4.95
N TRP A 659 -24.64 7.32 -4.30
CA TRP A 659 -24.39 7.85 -2.94
C TRP A 659 -24.13 6.75 -1.89
N TRP A 660 -24.56 5.51 -2.15
CA TRP A 660 -24.32 4.35 -1.29
C TRP A 660 -23.04 3.58 -1.61
N GLN A 661 -22.35 3.94 -2.69
CA GLN A 661 -21.11 3.33 -3.15
C GLN A 661 -19.93 4.24 -2.82
N GLU A 662 -18.79 3.63 -2.45
CA GLU A 662 -17.51 4.31 -2.38
C GLU A 662 -17.09 4.86 -3.75
N SER A 663 -16.66 6.12 -3.79
CA SER A 663 -16.16 6.74 -5.03
C SER A 663 -14.79 6.17 -5.43
N VAL A 664 -14.41 6.28 -6.70
CA VAL A 664 -13.09 5.82 -7.16
C VAL A 664 -11.96 6.62 -6.49
N ARG A 665 -12.20 7.90 -6.19
CA ARG A 665 -11.24 8.74 -5.44
C ARG A 665 -11.02 8.21 -4.03
N ASP A 666 -12.11 7.89 -3.32
CA ASP A 666 -12.03 7.37 -1.95
C ASP A 666 -11.38 5.99 -1.91
N ALA A 667 -11.69 5.13 -2.89
CA ALA A 667 -11.07 3.82 -3.02
C ALA A 667 -9.54 3.93 -3.18
N ILE A 668 -9.06 4.87 -4.00
CA ILE A 668 -7.62 5.14 -4.15
C ILE A 668 -7.02 5.69 -2.85
N ASP A 669 -7.67 6.68 -2.21
CA ASP A 669 -7.17 7.31 -0.99
C ASP A 669 -7.10 6.33 0.21
N SER A 670 -7.89 5.26 0.17
CA SER A 670 -7.87 4.20 1.20
C SER A 670 -6.59 3.36 1.22
N ARG A 671 -5.71 3.51 0.22
CA ARG A 671 -4.52 2.67 -0.01
C ARG A 671 -3.24 3.51 0.00
N SER A 672 -2.17 2.96 0.58
CA SER A 672 -0.87 3.67 0.65
C SER A 672 0.01 3.50 -0.60
N ASP A 673 -0.26 2.43 -1.35
CA ASP A 673 0.48 1.94 -2.52
C ASP A 673 0.00 2.56 -3.84
N VAL A 674 -1.21 3.13 -3.86
CA VAL A 674 -1.76 3.90 -4.98
C VAL A 674 -2.08 5.30 -4.47
N ARG A 675 -1.68 6.34 -5.19
CA ARG A 675 -2.00 7.73 -4.84
C ARG A 675 -2.60 8.46 -6.01
N LEU A 676 -3.55 9.34 -5.74
CA LEU A 676 -4.09 10.27 -6.73
C LEU A 676 -3.71 11.69 -6.31
N ASN A 677 -3.04 12.43 -7.18
CA ASN A 677 -2.89 13.86 -6.98
C ASN A 677 -4.25 14.53 -7.24
N THR A 678 -4.91 14.97 -6.18
CA THR A 678 -6.28 15.50 -6.23
C THR A 678 -6.42 16.79 -7.04
N THR A 679 -5.32 17.52 -7.27
CA THR A 679 -5.32 18.74 -8.09
C THR A 679 -5.17 18.43 -9.57
N SER A 680 -4.28 17.51 -9.95
CA SER A 680 -3.98 17.19 -11.35
C SER A 680 -4.72 15.96 -11.88
N ASN A 681 -5.39 15.20 -11.01
CA ASN A 681 -5.96 13.87 -11.25
C ASN A 681 -4.93 12.88 -11.86
N ILE A 682 -3.65 13.01 -11.48
CA ILE A 682 -2.59 12.09 -11.92
C ILE A 682 -2.44 10.97 -10.91
N THR A 683 -2.46 9.72 -11.38
CA THR A 683 -2.20 8.53 -10.56
C THR A 683 -0.71 8.30 -10.36
N HIS A 684 -0.36 7.81 -9.18
CA HIS A 684 0.98 7.38 -8.81
C HIS A 684 0.93 5.96 -8.24
N MET A 685 1.61 5.02 -8.90
CA MET A 685 1.63 3.59 -8.57
C MET A 685 3.05 3.03 -8.74
N LYS A 686 3.31 1.80 -8.28
CA LYS A 686 4.56 1.12 -8.60
C LYS A 686 4.63 0.81 -10.10
N SER A 687 5.84 0.70 -10.64
CA SER A 687 6.10 0.48 -12.07
C SER A 687 5.41 -0.77 -12.64
N ASN A 688 5.16 -1.77 -11.78
CA ASN A 688 4.57 -3.05 -12.16
C ASN A 688 3.07 -3.15 -11.87
N GLN A 689 2.40 -2.01 -11.62
CA GLN A 689 1.00 -1.93 -11.25
C GLN A 689 0.16 -1.19 -12.29
N ALA A 690 -1.12 -1.56 -12.38
CA ALA A 690 -2.14 -0.83 -13.13
C ALA A 690 -3.46 -0.79 -12.34
N LEU A 691 -4.19 0.31 -12.48
CA LEU A 691 -5.54 0.44 -11.94
C LEU A 691 -6.54 0.00 -13.00
N VAL A 692 -7.38 -0.97 -12.69
CA VAL A 692 -8.44 -1.46 -13.60
C VAL A 692 -9.80 -1.08 -13.04
N VAL A 693 -10.56 -0.30 -13.78
CA VAL A 693 -11.94 0.08 -13.43
C VAL A 693 -12.89 -0.68 -14.33
N LEU A 694 -13.76 -1.49 -13.74
CA LEU A 694 -14.85 -2.17 -14.44
C LEU A 694 -16.16 -1.42 -14.19
N GLU A 695 -16.86 -1.09 -15.26
CA GLU A 695 -18.14 -0.37 -15.25
C GLU A 695 -19.30 -1.37 -15.39
N TYR A 696 -20.28 -1.27 -14.50
CA TYR A 696 -21.44 -2.16 -14.47
C TYR A 696 -22.66 -1.49 -15.10
N PRO A 697 -23.59 -2.26 -15.69
CA PRO A 697 -24.83 -1.73 -16.27
C PRO A 697 -25.61 -0.84 -15.30
N ASP A 698 -26.24 0.20 -15.84
CA ASP A 698 -26.82 1.31 -15.08
C ASP A 698 -27.75 0.87 -13.96
N GLY A 699 -27.46 1.32 -12.74
CA GLY A 699 -28.38 1.31 -11.62
C GLY A 699 -29.46 2.40 -11.76
N THR A 700 -30.04 2.55 -12.95
CA THR A 700 -31.10 3.50 -13.35
C THR A 700 -30.87 5.02 -13.13
N ASN A 701 -29.92 5.49 -12.32
CA ASN A 701 -29.59 6.93 -12.12
C ASN A 701 -28.17 7.21 -11.54
N SER A 702 -27.24 6.24 -11.56
CA SER A 702 -25.88 6.40 -11.01
C SER A 702 -24.90 5.38 -11.59
N THR A 703 -23.59 5.67 -11.59
CA THR A 703 -22.56 4.75 -12.05
C THR A 703 -22.23 3.69 -10.99
N ASN A 704 -22.16 2.42 -11.42
CA ASN A 704 -21.67 1.30 -10.61
C ASN A 704 -20.28 0.91 -11.11
N ARG A 705 -19.28 0.92 -10.22
CA ARG A 705 -17.88 0.67 -10.61
C ARG A 705 -17.16 -0.29 -9.65
N LEU A 706 -16.30 -1.14 -10.19
CA LEU A 706 -15.37 -1.97 -9.41
C LEU A 706 -13.94 -1.54 -9.75
N VAL A 707 -13.16 -1.21 -8.74
CA VAL A 707 -11.76 -0.79 -8.92
C VAL A 707 -10.84 -1.90 -8.44
N LEU A 708 -9.92 -2.32 -9.29
CA LEU A 708 -8.95 -3.39 -9.05
C LEU A 708 -7.53 -2.86 -9.19
N LEU A 709 -6.61 -3.36 -8.36
CA LEU A 709 -5.18 -3.13 -8.48
C LEU A 709 -4.58 -4.37 -9.11
N TYR A 710 -4.13 -4.25 -10.36
CA TYR A 710 -3.39 -5.29 -11.05
C TYR A 710 -1.90 -5.12 -10.79
N GLN A 711 -1.21 -6.21 -10.43
CA GLN A 711 0.23 -6.26 -10.28
C GLN A 711 0.80 -7.47 -11.03
N VAL A 712 1.91 -7.30 -11.75
CA VAL A 712 2.63 -8.40 -12.43
C VAL A 712 4.14 -8.31 -12.23
N GLY A 713 4.78 -9.41 -11.83
CA GLY A 713 6.23 -9.43 -11.58
C GLY A 713 6.65 -8.50 -10.42
N LEU A 714 7.87 -7.97 -10.49
CA LEU A 714 8.50 -7.13 -9.47
C LEU A 714 8.51 -5.66 -9.88
N ALA A 715 8.30 -4.75 -8.93
CA ALA A 715 8.47 -3.32 -9.18
C ALA A 715 9.95 -2.95 -9.30
N GLU A 716 10.27 -1.88 -10.02
CA GLU A 716 11.63 -1.32 -10.09
C GLU A 716 12.15 -0.90 -8.71
N SER A 717 11.26 -0.36 -7.87
CA SER A 717 11.58 0.05 -6.50
C SER A 717 11.78 -1.12 -5.53
N GLU A 718 11.38 -2.33 -5.91
CA GLU A 718 11.52 -3.56 -5.11
C GLU A 718 12.66 -4.46 -5.61
N ALA A 719 13.28 -4.12 -6.74
CA ALA A 719 14.43 -4.84 -7.26
C ALA A 719 15.65 -4.61 -6.36
N THR A 720 16.03 -5.60 -5.56
CA THR A 720 17.18 -5.51 -4.64
C THR A 720 18.50 -5.79 -5.36
N PRO A 721 19.45 -4.85 -5.37
CA PRO A 721 20.76 -5.00 -6.03
C PRO A 721 21.84 -5.56 -5.11
N GLU A 722 21.46 -6.10 -3.94
CA GLU A 722 22.43 -6.49 -2.93
C GLU A 722 23.40 -7.56 -3.45
N GLY A 723 24.66 -7.40 -3.04
CA GLY A 723 25.73 -8.33 -3.35
C GLY A 723 26.18 -8.36 -4.81
N ILE A 724 25.98 -7.31 -5.60
CA ILE A 724 26.64 -7.20 -6.93
C ILE A 724 28.02 -6.57 -6.79
N VAL A 725 28.13 -5.48 -6.03
CA VAL A 725 29.40 -4.80 -5.76
C VAL A 725 29.47 -4.55 -4.25
N ASN A 726 30.43 -5.20 -3.60
CA ASN A 726 30.71 -5.05 -2.19
C ASN A 726 32.09 -4.41 -2.04
N VAL A 727 32.13 -3.24 -1.40
CA VAL A 727 33.37 -2.50 -1.16
C VAL A 727 33.65 -2.47 0.33
N ARG A 728 34.73 -3.13 0.74
CA ARG A 728 35.31 -3.08 2.07
C ARG A 728 36.53 -2.16 2.07
N VAL A 729 36.53 -1.16 2.95
CA VAL A 729 37.70 -0.33 3.19
C VAL A 729 38.14 -0.54 4.63
N ASN A 730 39.36 -1.07 4.79
CA ASN A 730 39.94 -1.34 6.09
C ASN A 730 40.92 -0.20 6.44
N ASP A 731 40.48 0.69 7.31
CA ASP A 731 41.31 1.82 7.75
C ASP A 731 42.32 1.36 8.81
N VAL A 732 43.59 1.42 8.44
CA VAL A 732 44.73 1.03 9.28
C VAL A 732 45.65 2.23 9.47
N ARG A 733 45.95 2.56 10.72
CA ARG A 733 47.01 3.53 11.06
C ARG A 733 48.26 2.79 11.49
N VAL A 734 49.37 3.06 10.83
CA VAL A 734 50.68 2.47 11.13
C VAL A 734 51.59 3.51 11.79
N ALA A 735 52.32 3.07 12.81
CA ALA A 735 53.37 3.83 13.45
C ALA A 735 54.64 2.97 13.50
N GLY A 736 55.63 3.36 12.70
CA GLY A 736 56.98 2.79 12.64
C GLY A 736 57.93 3.27 13.73
#